data_AF-A0A2G6LH58-F1
#
_entry.id   AF-A0A2G6LH58-F1
#
_cell.length_a   1.000
_cell.length_b   1.000
_cell.length_c   1.000
_cell.angle_alpha   90.00
_cell.angle_beta   90.00
_cell.angle_gamma   90.00
#
_symmetry.space_group_name_H-M   'P 1'
#
loop_
_entity.id
_entity.type
_entity.pdbx_description
1 polymer ?
#
loop_
_entity_poly.entity_id
_entity_poly.type
_entity_poly.pdbx_seq_one_letter_code
_entity_poly.pdbx_strand_id
1 'polypeptide(L)'
;MQLNKSNINAGKDLIIDSNHQLITNGQRKPGTNAKLEHPDFKRRTTLEADKVVSIKSRYAQRYKETDIAGGAVIINSGSSIGFSENSNSKEKFFLSLRPMALRSVTVYAQGHNKLANDSKKIYFSGKQVPTSSLNGDLLIQSKNNLTIDQQDVDLHSTGDITLSSTNGRLYVQGHATTKGWLNKSADVMTLQAPEDINLIGKSVKIEGANLKTENRFVWDLTDFSKIDVSKNLDTDALIKKYGYQYYVDSAEYQAERNKQIKANTRKVKKDFSAGINTFKPLTGNINIIATDGSVELKGIKNKIDDSEICLIGSGCSGGYLSTHRIKVVQEQIKLTNEAMKSVQNNKSLSQKDKNEEIHNLKKVLSDLNQILEMSKKPSKGYEHKVVNIKAIKDSNITAKKGGILMEGTDINAANINIKADGNLTTGDSIRITGLADVYTKGNVKKGKITGPNYSYHQLINQAKLDAKKDINIAGKGNLAKKGINNAVIVNSANINAKGNVNIDAITGDLLLEASQVAFMDGSQHTSTSRTWYGKKKVKTTTKVTENSNAITTDITANNIKLKSDGHIKIYGSELSAGRRGDVDIEAGKGLYLYSIEDRKYSNTDIKKRSSWLGIRYNKDHTNDTHQEISQLPTKLIGGKAYTKSGHNTLLEGTVFDTLKPADIQVGVGKYASKDAKLILAPIAKQIQNTHSQQKESTVWQKQVSS
;
A
#
# COMPACT_ATOMS: atom_id res chain seq x y z
N MET A 1 -32.40 -24.65 7.30
CA MET A 1 -31.56 -25.88 7.27
C MET A 1 -30.39 -25.70 8.21
N GLN A 2 -30.09 -26.70 9.04
CA GLN A 2 -28.92 -26.73 9.90
C GLN A 2 -28.09 -27.97 9.54
N LEU A 3 -26.79 -27.80 9.34
CA LEU A 3 -25.83 -28.87 9.05
C LEU A 3 -24.73 -28.81 10.09
N ASN A 4 -24.80 -29.69 11.08
CA ASN A 4 -23.88 -29.68 12.20
C ASN A 4 -23.08 -30.98 12.20
N LYS A 5 -21.74 -30.88 12.25
CA LYS A 5 -20.80 -32.01 12.31
C LYS A 5 -21.06 -33.06 11.21
N SER A 6 -21.48 -32.62 10.04
CA SER A 6 -21.89 -33.50 8.95
C SER A 6 -20.73 -33.71 7.98
N ASN A 7 -20.57 -34.92 7.46
CA ASN A 7 -19.66 -35.21 6.35
C ASN A 7 -20.51 -35.68 5.15
N ILE A 8 -20.59 -34.84 4.12
CA ILE A 8 -21.39 -35.10 2.91
C ILE A 8 -20.42 -35.10 1.73
N ASN A 9 -20.24 -36.27 1.11
CA ASN A 9 -19.43 -36.43 -0.09
C ASN A 9 -20.30 -37.01 -1.21
N ALA A 10 -20.50 -36.22 -2.27
CA ALA A 10 -21.26 -36.60 -3.44
C ALA A 10 -20.32 -36.93 -4.61
N GLY A 11 -20.34 -38.17 -5.13
CA GLY A 11 -19.48 -38.57 -6.25
C GLY A 11 -19.76 -37.89 -7.61
N LYS A 12 -20.70 -36.93 -7.67
CA LYS A 12 -21.00 -36.08 -8.84
C LYS A 12 -21.25 -34.64 -8.40
N ASP A 13 -22.51 -34.27 -8.18
CA ASP A 13 -22.94 -32.93 -7.82
C ASP A 13 -23.52 -32.94 -6.41
N LEU A 14 -23.18 -31.95 -5.58
CA LEU A 14 -23.83 -31.69 -4.30
C LEU A 14 -24.65 -30.41 -4.43
N ILE A 15 -25.97 -30.54 -4.37
CA ILE A 15 -26.90 -29.41 -4.47
C ILE A 15 -27.65 -29.29 -3.14
N ILE A 16 -27.49 -28.15 -2.49
CA ILE A 16 -28.25 -27.76 -1.31
C ILE A 16 -29.07 -26.52 -1.69
N ASP A 17 -30.38 -26.66 -1.81
CA ASP A 17 -31.30 -25.52 -2.07
C ASP A 17 -32.30 -25.39 -0.91
N SER A 18 -32.19 -24.29 -0.16
CA SER A 18 -33.02 -24.04 1.02
C SER A 18 -33.91 -22.81 0.82
N ASN A 19 -35.22 -23.00 0.95
CA ASN A 19 -36.19 -21.88 1.01
C ASN A 19 -36.08 -21.04 2.30
N HIS A 20 -35.24 -21.46 3.25
CA HIS A 20 -34.98 -20.79 4.52
C HIS A 20 -33.49 -20.50 4.72
N GLN A 21 -33.13 -19.97 5.89
CA GLN A 21 -31.74 -19.77 6.29
C GLN A 21 -30.97 -21.09 6.28
N LEU A 22 -29.69 -21.05 5.91
CA LEU A 22 -28.76 -22.18 5.98
C LEU A 22 -27.64 -21.87 6.97
N ILE A 23 -27.37 -22.80 7.86
CA ILE A 23 -26.37 -22.62 8.92
C ILE A 23 -25.56 -23.90 9.02
N THR A 24 -24.24 -23.78 9.06
CA THR A 24 -23.35 -24.89 9.44
C THR A 24 -22.77 -24.67 10.83
N ASN A 25 -22.65 -25.76 11.60
CA ASN A 25 -22.11 -25.77 12.96
C ASN A 25 -22.61 -24.62 13.83
N GLY A 26 -23.93 -24.43 13.84
CA GLY A 26 -24.61 -23.37 14.58
C GLY A 26 -26.02 -23.79 14.96
N GLN A 27 -26.56 -23.11 15.97
CA GLN A 27 -27.89 -23.36 16.54
C GLN A 27 -28.64 -22.03 16.68
N ARG A 28 -29.97 -22.09 16.70
CA ARG A 28 -30.77 -20.92 17.09
C ARG A 28 -30.75 -20.78 18.60
N LYS A 29 -30.58 -19.56 19.11
CA LYS A 29 -30.76 -19.28 20.53
C LYS A 29 -32.20 -19.61 20.93
N PRO A 30 -32.42 -20.44 21.97
CA PRO A 30 -33.76 -20.74 22.45
C PRO A 30 -34.58 -19.47 22.71
N GLY A 31 -35.85 -19.47 22.27
CA GLY A 31 -36.76 -18.33 22.47
C GLY A 31 -36.55 -17.13 21.53
N THR A 32 -35.66 -17.21 20.55
CA THR A 32 -35.49 -16.13 19.55
C THR A 32 -35.54 -16.66 18.11
N ASN A 33 -36.23 -15.94 17.23
CA ASN A 33 -36.31 -16.27 15.81
C ASN A 33 -35.11 -15.76 14.99
N ALA A 34 -34.22 -14.96 15.59
CA ALA A 34 -33.19 -14.21 14.87
C ALA A 34 -31.76 -14.41 15.38
N LYS A 35 -31.55 -14.84 16.64
CA LYS A 35 -30.20 -14.91 17.23
C LYS A 35 -29.65 -16.33 17.10
N LEU A 36 -28.43 -16.44 16.57
CA LEU A 36 -27.72 -17.71 16.35
C LEU A 36 -26.57 -17.83 17.36
N GLU A 37 -26.40 -19.02 17.91
CA GLU A 37 -25.32 -19.39 18.83
C GLU A 37 -24.48 -20.50 18.18
N HIS A 38 -23.16 -20.45 18.39
CA HIS A 38 -22.23 -21.46 17.92
C HIS A 38 -21.63 -22.15 19.14
N PRO A 39 -22.18 -23.30 19.59
CA PRO A 39 -21.54 -24.11 20.62
C PRO A 39 -20.11 -24.47 20.20
N ASP A 40 -19.22 -24.73 21.17
CA ASP A 40 -17.89 -25.26 20.88
C ASP A 40 -18.02 -26.63 20.23
N PHE A 41 -17.74 -26.67 18.93
CA PHE A 41 -17.74 -27.91 18.17
C PHE A 41 -16.29 -28.33 17.95
N LYS A 42 -15.97 -29.58 18.31
CA LYS A 42 -14.64 -30.17 18.06
C LYS A 42 -14.51 -30.78 16.65
N ARG A 43 -15.55 -30.70 15.81
CA ARG A 43 -15.65 -31.42 14.53
C ARG A 43 -16.24 -30.52 13.45
N ARG A 44 -15.55 -30.45 12.31
CA ARG A 44 -15.91 -29.65 11.14
C ARG A 44 -17.10 -30.26 10.38
N THR A 45 -17.81 -29.41 9.62
CA THR A 45 -18.78 -29.86 8.62
C THR A 45 -18.09 -29.87 7.25
N THR A 46 -18.18 -30.97 6.52
CA THR A 46 -17.50 -31.16 5.23
C THR A 46 -18.55 -31.38 4.13
N LEU A 47 -18.48 -30.58 3.07
CA LEU A 47 -19.39 -30.59 1.93
C LEU A 47 -18.57 -30.75 0.64
N GLU A 48 -18.60 -31.94 0.04
CA GLU A 48 -17.72 -32.30 -1.06
C GLU A 48 -18.49 -32.82 -2.27
N ALA A 49 -18.02 -32.48 -3.48
CA ALA A 49 -18.48 -33.10 -4.71
C ALA A 49 -17.40 -33.16 -5.79
N ASP A 50 -17.36 -34.24 -6.58
CA ASP A 50 -16.40 -34.36 -7.69
C ASP A 50 -16.60 -33.29 -8.78
N LYS A 51 -17.84 -32.85 -9.02
CA LYS A 51 -18.18 -31.84 -10.02
C LYS A 51 -18.53 -30.53 -9.35
N VAL A 52 -19.81 -30.26 -9.09
CA VAL A 52 -20.26 -28.96 -8.58
C VAL A 52 -20.77 -29.10 -7.16
N VAL A 53 -20.26 -28.26 -6.24
CA VAL A 53 -20.94 -27.96 -4.98
C VAL A 53 -21.72 -26.66 -5.14
N SER A 54 -23.05 -26.76 -5.11
CA SER A 54 -23.96 -25.61 -5.19
C SER A 54 -24.76 -25.47 -3.91
N ILE A 55 -24.54 -24.38 -3.19
CA ILE A 55 -25.23 -24.07 -1.94
C ILE A 55 -26.04 -22.80 -2.12
N LYS A 56 -27.35 -22.94 -2.10
CA LYS A 56 -28.31 -21.88 -2.34
C LYS A 56 -29.28 -21.75 -1.17
N SER A 57 -29.58 -20.51 -0.80
CA SER A 57 -30.66 -20.22 0.14
C SER A 57 -31.40 -18.94 -0.20
N ARG A 58 -32.72 -18.91 0.05
CA ARG A 58 -33.53 -17.68 -0.10
C ARG A 58 -33.19 -16.63 0.95
N TYR A 59 -32.70 -17.05 2.12
CA TYR A 59 -32.33 -16.19 3.24
C TYR A 59 -30.84 -16.32 3.57
N ALA A 60 -30.42 -15.72 4.68
CA ALA A 60 -29.02 -15.64 5.08
C ALA A 60 -28.36 -17.02 5.23
N GLN A 61 -27.06 -17.06 4.92
CA GLN A 61 -26.18 -18.20 5.16
C GLN A 61 -25.16 -17.85 6.25
N ARG A 62 -24.87 -18.81 7.12
CA ARG A 62 -23.77 -18.70 8.09
C ARG A 62 -22.94 -19.97 8.11
N TYR A 63 -21.64 -19.79 8.05
CA TYR A 63 -20.67 -20.87 8.06
C TYR A 63 -19.73 -20.73 9.24
N LYS A 64 -19.51 -21.85 9.95
CA LYS A 64 -18.48 -21.99 11.00
C LYS A 64 -17.86 -23.38 10.89
N GLU A 65 -16.54 -23.49 11.04
CA GLU A 65 -15.81 -24.76 11.02
C GLU A 65 -16.24 -25.66 9.84
N THR A 66 -16.24 -25.08 8.63
CA THR A 66 -16.82 -25.74 7.44
C THR A 66 -15.81 -25.83 6.32
N ASP A 67 -15.69 -27.00 5.72
CA ASP A 67 -14.93 -27.23 4.49
C ASP A 67 -15.90 -27.50 3.34
N ILE A 68 -15.70 -26.78 2.24
CA ILE A 68 -16.50 -26.89 1.03
C ILE A 68 -15.53 -27.14 -0.13
N ALA A 69 -15.66 -28.27 -0.82
CA ALA A 69 -14.75 -28.61 -1.92
C ALA A 69 -15.46 -29.21 -3.13
N GLY A 70 -15.09 -28.75 -4.33
CA GLY A 70 -15.48 -29.45 -5.55
C GLY A 70 -14.73 -29.00 -6.79
N GLY A 71 -15.07 -29.59 -7.93
CA GLY A 71 -14.58 -29.15 -9.23
C GLY A 71 -14.96 -27.69 -9.52
N ALA A 72 -16.16 -27.27 -9.14
CA ALA A 72 -16.58 -25.88 -9.04
C ALA A 72 -17.37 -25.67 -7.75
N VAL A 73 -17.29 -24.46 -7.16
CA VAL A 73 -18.04 -24.12 -5.95
C VAL A 73 -18.88 -22.86 -6.18
N ILE A 74 -20.18 -22.98 -5.90
CA ILE A 74 -21.15 -21.89 -6.04
C ILE A 74 -21.91 -21.72 -4.73
N ILE A 75 -21.75 -20.57 -4.09
CA ILE A 75 -22.44 -20.19 -2.86
C ILE A 75 -23.33 -18.98 -3.15
N ASN A 76 -24.64 -19.12 -3.03
CA ASN A 76 -25.60 -18.07 -3.35
C ASN A 76 -26.65 -17.87 -2.25
N SER A 77 -26.68 -16.67 -1.68
CA SER A 77 -27.65 -16.27 -0.66
C SER A 77 -28.56 -15.15 -1.18
N GLY A 78 -29.88 -15.35 -1.07
CA GLY A 78 -30.89 -14.32 -1.26
C GLY A 78 -30.87 -13.21 -0.18
N SER A 79 -29.93 -13.27 0.77
CA SER A 79 -29.68 -12.26 1.80
C SER A 79 -28.17 -12.08 2.00
N SER A 80 -27.66 -12.08 3.23
CA SER A 80 -26.22 -12.00 3.55
C SER A 80 -25.56 -13.38 3.64
N ILE A 81 -24.24 -13.44 3.50
CA ILE A 81 -23.40 -14.59 3.84
C ILE A 81 -22.44 -14.15 4.95
N GLY A 82 -22.25 -14.97 5.98
CA GLY A 82 -21.28 -14.75 7.04
C GLY A 82 -20.41 -15.98 7.28
N PHE A 83 -19.11 -15.76 7.49
CA PHE A 83 -18.10 -16.81 7.72
C PHE A 83 -17.55 -16.79 9.16
N SER A 84 -18.30 -16.27 10.14
CA SER A 84 -17.74 -15.88 11.44
C SER A 84 -17.75 -16.97 12.52
N GLU A 85 -16.80 -16.86 13.46
CA GLU A 85 -17.01 -17.19 14.87
C GLU A 85 -17.87 -16.10 15.54
N ASN A 86 -18.74 -16.44 16.49
CA ASN A 86 -19.49 -15.43 17.24
C ASN A 86 -18.53 -14.77 18.25
N SER A 87 -18.34 -13.46 18.07
CA SER A 87 -17.91 -12.47 19.06
C SER A 87 -18.17 -12.85 20.53
N ASN A 88 -17.11 -13.16 21.32
CA ASN A 88 -16.95 -12.79 22.75
C ASN A 88 -15.72 -13.34 23.50
N SER A 89 -14.69 -13.94 22.87
CA SER A 89 -13.46 -14.28 23.61
C SER A 89 -12.50 -13.08 23.70
N LYS A 90 -12.81 -12.19 24.65
CA LYS A 90 -11.77 -11.48 25.42
C LYS A 90 -10.96 -12.45 26.31
N GLU A 91 -11.04 -13.76 26.09
CA GLU A 91 -10.09 -14.73 26.60
C GLU A 91 -8.81 -14.68 25.77
N LYS A 92 -7.97 -13.71 26.15
CA LYS A 92 -6.62 -14.00 26.63
C LYS A 92 -6.10 -15.40 26.25
N PHE A 93 -5.50 -15.51 25.06
CA PHE A 93 -4.51 -16.56 24.82
C PHE A 93 -3.23 -16.18 25.58
N PHE A 94 -3.23 -16.41 26.89
CA PHE A 94 -2.02 -16.53 27.69
C PHE A 94 -1.50 -17.97 27.49
N LEU A 95 -0.23 -18.10 27.10
CA LEU A 95 0.59 -19.30 27.33
C LEU A 95 0.12 -20.64 26.71
N SER A 96 -0.06 -20.71 25.39
CA SER A 96 0.22 -22.01 24.72
C SER A 96 0.92 -21.83 23.38
N LEU A 97 2.00 -22.59 23.20
CA LEU A 97 2.92 -22.63 22.06
C LEU A 97 2.29 -23.22 20.79
N ARG A 98 1.02 -22.92 20.49
CA ARG A 98 0.34 -23.37 19.27
C ARG A 98 0.11 -22.20 18.30
N PRO A 99 0.99 -21.99 17.31
CA PRO A 99 0.78 -21.00 16.27
C PRO A 99 0.15 -21.68 15.04
N MET A 100 -1.17 -21.87 15.05
CA MET A 100 -2.01 -22.00 13.86
C MET A 100 -3.47 -22.03 14.35
N ALA A 101 -4.11 -20.86 14.40
CA ALA A 101 -5.57 -20.86 14.45
C ALA A 101 -6.02 -21.41 13.09
N LEU A 102 -6.54 -22.65 13.07
CA LEU A 102 -7.23 -23.19 11.90
C LEU A 102 -8.33 -22.20 11.53
N ARG A 103 -8.36 -21.75 10.27
CA ARG A 103 -9.41 -20.84 9.82
C ARG A 103 -10.77 -21.51 9.96
N SER A 104 -11.78 -20.71 10.29
CA SER A 104 -13.09 -21.25 10.58
C SER A 104 -13.73 -21.87 9.33
N VAL A 105 -13.54 -21.29 8.14
CA VAL A 105 -14.13 -21.82 6.90
C VAL A 105 -13.10 -21.93 5.79
N THR A 106 -13.15 -23.02 5.03
CA THR A 106 -12.30 -23.24 3.85
C THR A 106 -13.14 -23.58 2.64
N VAL A 107 -12.86 -22.95 1.50
CA VAL A 107 -13.56 -23.20 0.24
C VAL A 107 -12.55 -23.50 -0.87
N TYR A 108 -12.70 -24.65 -1.52
CA TYR A 108 -11.82 -25.16 -2.57
C TYR A 108 -12.58 -25.43 -3.87
N ALA A 109 -12.34 -24.61 -4.90
CA ALA A 109 -12.74 -24.90 -6.28
C ALA A 109 -11.50 -25.36 -7.07
N GLN A 110 -11.31 -26.66 -7.22
CA GLN A 110 -10.03 -27.20 -7.72
C GLN A 110 -10.07 -27.63 -9.18
N GLY A 111 -11.24 -27.63 -9.80
CA GLY A 111 -11.44 -28.27 -11.09
C GLY A 111 -11.38 -29.79 -10.96
N HIS A 112 -12.02 -30.48 -11.91
CA HIS A 112 -12.06 -31.93 -11.93
C HIS A 112 -12.29 -32.45 -13.34
N ASN A 113 -11.64 -33.57 -13.70
CA ASN A 113 -11.76 -34.17 -15.04
C ASN A 113 -13.21 -34.51 -15.40
N LYS A 114 -14.02 -34.96 -14.42
CA LYS A 114 -15.44 -35.26 -14.66
C LYS A 114 -16.27 -34.02 -15.00
N LEU A 115 -15.88 -32.85 -14.50
CA LEU A 115 -16.55 -31.58 -14.78
C LEU A 115 -16.03 -30.98 -16.10
N ALA A 116 -14.72 -31.01 -16.34
CA ALA A 116 -14.12 -30.56 -17.59
C ALA A 116 -14.69 -31.26 -18.83
N ASN A 117 -15.01 -32.55 -18.72
CA ASN A 117 -15.61 -33.35 -19.78
C ASN A 117 -17.14 -33.38 -19.75
N ASP A 118 -17.78 -32.53 -18.93
CA ASP A 118 -19.24 -32.49 -18.84
C ASP A 118 -19.84 -31.63 -19.95
N SER A 119 -20.75 -32.23 -20.72
CA SER A 119 -21.47 -31.58 -21.82
C SER A 119 -22.81 -30.97 -21.38
N LYS A 120 -23.20 -31.15 -20.11
CA LYS A 120 -24.41 -30.54 -19.56
C LYS A 120 -24.34 -29.03 -19.63
N LYS A 121 -25.49 -28.39 -19.87
CA LYS A 121 -25.65 -26.93 -19.74
C LYS A 121 -26.45 -26.63 -18.48
N ILE A 122 -26.03 -25.64 -17.72
CA ILE A 122 -26.80 -25.09 -16.61
C ILE A 122 -27.16 -23.63 -16.88
N TYR A 123 -28.28 -23.20 -16.31
CA TYR A 123 -28.62 -21.78 -16.29
C TYR A 123 -27.84 -21.08 -15.18
N PHE A 124 -26.95 -20.19 -15.58
CA PHE A 124 -26.09 -19.42 -14.68
C PHE A 124 -26.08 -17.95 -15.13
N SER A 125 -26.34 -17.03 -14.19
CA SER A 125 -26.42 -15.58 -14.48
C SER A 125 -27.35 -15.23 -15.67
N GLY A 126 -28.49 -15.92 -15.77
CA GLY A 126 -29.49 -15.70 -16.83
C GLY A 126 -29.11 -16.22 -18.23
N LYS A 127 -28.02 -16.99 -18.36
CA LYS A 127 -27.60 -17.62 -19.63
C LYS A 127 -27.40 -19.13 -19.45
N GLN A 128 -27.61 -19.91 -20.50
CA GLN A 128 -27.15 -21.30 -20.53
C GLN A 128 -25.64 -21.32 -20.76
N VAL A 129 -24.90 -21.91 -19.82
CA VAL A 129 -23.46 -22.13 -19.93
C VAL A 129 -23.15 -23.63 -19.79
N PRO A 130 -22.19 -24.18 -20.55
CA PRO A 130 -21.69 -25.53 -20.30
C PRO A 130 -21.17 -25.65 -18.86
N THR A 131 -21.49 -26.73 -18.14
CA THR A 131 -20.98 -26.94 -16.78
C THR A 131 -19.45 -27.07 -16.76
N SER A 132 -18.87 -27.61 -17.83
CA SER A 132 -17.43 -27.63 -18.07
C SER A 132 -16.78 -26.25 -18.08
N SER A 133 -17.53 -25.19 -18.42
CA SER A 133 -17.00 -23.81 -18.36
C SER A 133 -16.91 -23.26 -16.93
N LEU A 134 -17.35 -24.01 -15.91
CA LEU A 134 -17.22 -23.62 -14.51
C LEU A 134 -16.05 -24.34 -13.82
N ASN A 135 -15.33 -25.18 -14.55
CA ASN A 135 -14.28 -26.00 -13.97
C ASN A 135 -13.20 -25.14 -13.31
N GLY A 136 -13.01 -25.29 -12.00
CA GLY A 136 -12.08 -24.50 -11.19
C GLY A 136 -12.68 -23.23 -10.59
N ASP A 137 -13.89 -22.82 -10.99
CA ASP A 137 -14.46 -21.55 -10.60
C ASP A 137 -15.02 -21.55 -9.17
N LEU A 138 -14.76 -20.45 -8.47
CA LEU A 138 -15.33 -20.13 -7.18
C LEU A 138 -16.25 -18.91 -7.33
N LEU A 139 -17.55 -19.10 -7.13
CA LEU A 139 -18.54 -18.03 -7.04
C LEU A 139 -19.11 -17.94 -5.63
N ILE A 140 -19.01 -16.76 -5.03
CA ILE A 140 -19.74 -16.41 -3.79
C ILE A 140 -20.57 -15.17 -4.06
N GLN A 141 -21.89 -15.30 -3.95
CA GLN A 141 -22.84 -14.23 -4.18
C GLN A 141 -23.81 -14.06 -3.01
N SER A 142 -23.95 -12.83 -2.53
CA SER A 142 -25.00 -12.43 -1.60
C SER A 142 -25.84 -11.32 -2.19
N LYS A 143 -27.13 -11.29 -1.87
CA LYS A 143 -28.00 -10.16 -2.21
C LYS A 143 -27.61 -8.91 -1.41
N ASN A 144 -27.37 -9.08 -0.12
CA ASN A 144 -26.98 -8.00 0.80
C ASN A 144 -25.45 -7.94 0.92
N ASN A 145 -24.93 -7.23 1.93
CA ASN A 145 -23.49 -7.09 2.16
C ASN A 145 -22.76 -8.45 2.22
N LEU A 146 -21.58 -8.48 1.62
CA LEU A 146 -20.62 -9.59 1.67
C LEU A 146 -19.33 -9.07 2.32
N THR A 147 -18.89 -9.70 3.40
CA THR A 147 -17.57 -9.46 3.98
C THR A 147 -16.73 -10.72 3.85
N ILE A 148 -15.55 -10.58 3.28
CA ILE A 148 -14.51 -11.61 3.23
C ILE A 148 -13.38 -11.15 4.12
N ASP A 149 -13.13 -11.91 5.17
CA ASP A 149 -12.14 -11.62 6.20
C ASP A 149 -11.17 -12.80 6.28
N GLN A 150 -9.86 -12.51 6.22
CA GLN A 150 -8.84 -13.54 6.27
C GLN A 150 -8.88 -14.35 7.57
N GLN A 151 -9.35 -13.77 8.68
CA GLN A 151 -9.45 -14.49 9.96
C GLN A 151 -10.57 -15.54 9.95
N ASP A 152 -11.59 -15.32 9.11
CA ASP A 152 -12.80 -16.12 9.06
C ASP A 152 -12.76 -17.20 7.97
N VAL A 153 -12.21 -16.88 6.79
CA VAL A 153 -12.31 -17.72 5.59
C VAL A 153 -11.01 -17.82 4.78
N ASP A 154 -10.77 -19.01 4.23
CA ASP A 154 -9.78 -19.30 3.19
C ASP A 154 -10.47 -19.67 1.87
N LEU A 155 -10.08 -19.00 0.79
CA LEU A 155 -10.67 -19.16 -0.54
C LEU A 155 -9.61 -19.60 -1.55
N HIS A 156 -9.86 -20.74 -2.20
CA HIS A 156 -8.95 -21.32 -3.19
C HIS A 156 -9.70 -21.63 -4.48
N SER A 157 -9.12 -21.23 -5.60
CA SER A 157 -9.65 -21.52 -6.94
C SER A 157 -8.52 -21.86 -7.92
N THR A 158 -8.79 -22.77 -8.85
CA THR A 158 -7.95 -23.07 -10.02
C THR A 158 -8.52 -22.50 -11.33
N GLY A 159 -9.61 -21.73 -11.25
CA GLY A 159 -10.22 -20.96 -12.32
C GLY A 159 -10.48 -19.52 -11.85
N ASP A 160 -11.70 -19.02 -12.06
CA ASP A 160 -12.09 -17.66 -11.65
C ASP A 160 -12.46 -17.58 -10.16
N ILE A 161 -12.15 -16.44 -9.52
CA ILE A 161 -12.75 -16.05 -8.25
C ILE A 161 -13.73 -14.91 -8.49
N THR A 162 -15.01 -15.14 -8.21
CA THR A 162 -16.05 -14.11 -8.27
C THR A 162 -16.71 -13.93 -6.90
N LEU A 163 -16.57 -12.72 -6.35
CA LEU A 163 -17.20 -12.30 -5.11
C LEU A 163 -18.19 -11.17 -5.43
N SER A 164 -19.47 -11.37 -5.14
CA SER A 164 -20.52 -10.44 -5.54
C SER A 164 -21.52 -10.14 -4.42
N SER A 165 -21.75 -8.84 -4.19
CA SER A 165 -22.82 -8.32 -3.35
C SER A 165 -23.80 -7.52 -4.21
N THR A 166 -24.91 -8.13 -4.65
CA THR A 166 -25.70 -7.56 -5.75
C THR A 166 -26.42 -6.26 -5.39
N ASN A 167 -26.90 -6.12 -4.14
CA ASN A 167 -27.59 -4.94 -3.63
C ASN A 167 -26.87 -4.31 -2.41
N GLY A 168 -25.74 -4.87 -1.98
CA GLY A 168 -25.02 -4.44 -0.79
C GLY A 168 -23.57 -4.08 -1.06
N ARG A 169 -22.84 -3.79 0.00
CA ARG A 169 -21.40 -3.55 -0.05
C ARG A 169 -20.63 -4.87 -0.09
N LEU A 170 -19.65 -4.97 -0.97
CA LEU A 170 -18.59 -5.96 -0.88
C LEU A 170 -17.44 -5.38 -0.05
N TYR A 171 -16.99 -6.13 0.96
CA TYR A 171 -15.89 -5.75 1.82
C TYR A 171 -14.85 -6.87 1.87
N VAL A 172 -13.64 -6.56 1.39
CA VAL A 172 -12.47 -7.41 1.58
C VAL A 172 -11.66 -6.81 2.73
N GLN A 173 -11.63 -7.49 3.86
CA GLN A 173 -11.10 -6.99 5.11
C GLN A 173 -9.79 -7.70 5.48
N GLY A 174 -8.72 -6.93 5.58
CA GLY A 174 -7.53 -7.28 6.33
C GLY A 174 -7.51 -6.60 7.70
N HIS A 175 -6.58 -7.02 8.56
CA HIS A 175 -6.45 -6.50 9.93
C HIS A 175 -5.09 -5.88 10.20
N ALA A 176 -5.10 -4.79 10.96
CA ALA A 176 -3.89 -4.21 11.53
C ALA A 176 -3.39 -5.09 12.68
N THR A 177 -2.09 -5.39 12.69
CA THR A 177 -1.49 -6.09 13.83
C THR A 177 -1.12 -5.10 14.93
N THR A 178 -1.47 -5.41 16.18
CA THR A 178 -1.21 -4.56 17.35
C THR A 178 -0.01 -5.00 18.19
N LYS A 179 0.66 -6.12 17.87
CA LYS A 179 1.76 -6.66 18.68
C LYS A 179 2.88 -7.25 17.82
N GLY A 180 4.06 -6.64 17.88
CA GLY A 180 5.29 -7.09 17.21
C GLY A 180 5.92 -8.36 17.80
N TRP A 181 5.13 -9.29 18.34
CA TRP A 181 5.65 -10.44 19.08
C TRP A 181 6.22 -11.54 18.17
N LEU A 182 5.77 -11.62 16.92
CA LEU A 182 6.35 -12.49 15.90
C LEU A 182 6.16 -11.75 14.58
N ASN A 183 7.00 -12.00 13.58
CA ASN A 183 6.76 -11.64 12.18
C ASN A 183 5.48 -12.33 11.65
N LYS A 184 4.32 -12.10 12.26
CA LYS A 184 3.04 -12.28 11.61
C LYS A 184 2.99 -11.16 10.57
N SER A 185 3.36 -11.49 9.34
CA SER A 185 2.97 -10.71 8.18
C SER A 185 1.52 -10.28 8.41
N ALA A 186 1.26 -8.98 8.53
CA ALA A 186 -0.09 -8.49 8.82
C ALA A 186 -1.14 -9.24 7.99
N ASP A 187 -2.26 -9.61 8.63
CA ASP A 187 -3.38 -10.41 8.11
C ASP A 187 -4.06 -9.67 6.95
N VAL A 188 -3.38 -9.59 5.81
CA VAL A 188 -3.91 -9.05 4.56
C VAL A 188 -4.60 -10.15 3.78
N MET A 189 -5.88 -9.95 3.47
CA MET A 189 -6.63 -10.91 2.69
C MET A 189 -5.93 -11.16 1.36
N THR A 190 -5.59 -12.42 1.07
CA THR A 190 -4.98 -12.80 -0.20
C THR A 190 -6.00 -13.52 -1.05
N LEU A 191 -6.33 -12.94 -2.20
CA LEU A 191 -7.14 -13.57 -3.23
C LEU A 191 -6.21 -13.89 -4.39
N GLN A 192 -6.11 -15.16 -4.72
CA GLN A 192 -5.24 -15.65 -5.77
C GLN A 192 -5.99 -16.60 -6.69
N ALA A 193 -5.96 -16.28 -7.98
CA ALA A 193 -6.59 -17.06 -9.05
C ALA A 193 -5.62 -17.19 -10.24
N PRO A 194 -5.62 -18.29 -10.99
CA PRO A 194 -4.90 -18.34 -12.27
C PRO A 194 -5.62 -17.54 -13.38
N GLU A 195 -6.94 -17.38 -13.27
CA GLU A 195 -7.77 -16.64 -14.22
C GLU A 195 -8.24 -15.31 -13.61
N ASP A 196 -9.51 -14.93 -13.76
CA ASP A 196 -9.99 -13.61 -13.38
C ASP A 196 -10.38 -13.55 -11.89
N ILE A 197 -10.12 -12.40 -11.28
CA ILE A 197 -10.66 -12.03 -9.96
C ILE A 197 -11.70 -10.93 -10.17
N ASN A 198 -12.96 -11.23 -9.87
CA ASN A 198 -14.10 -10.32 -10.03
C ASN A 198 -14.66 -9.94 -8.66
N LEU A 199 -14.52 -8.67 -8.27
CA LEU A 199 -15.01 -8.10 -7.03
C LEU A 199 -16.12 -7.10 -7.33
N ILE A 200 -17.37 -7.48 -7.05
CA ILE A 200 -18.56 -6.73 -7.47
C ILE A 200 -19.42 -6.38 -6.26
N GLY A 201 -19.82 -5.12 -6.15
CA GLY A 201 -20.72 -4.67 -5.09
C GLY A 201 -21.52 -3.45 -5.51
N LYS A 202 -22.56 -3.11 -4.75
CA LYS A 202 -23.15 -1.76 -4.78
C LYS A 202 -22.06 -0.73 -4.53
N SER A 203 -21.27 -0.94 -3.48
CA SER A 203 -19.97 -0.32 -3.25
C SER A 203 -18.93 -1.41 -2.95
N VAL A 204 -17.66 -1.12 -3.20
CA VAL A 204 -16.57 -2.06 -2.92
C VAL A 204 -15.54 -1.38 -2.01
N LYS A 205 -15.23 -2.01 -0.88
CA LYS A 205 -14.18 -1.57 0.03
C LYS A 205 -13.15 -2.68 0.17
N ILE A 206 -11.88 -2.34 0.06
CA ILE A 206 -10.75 -3.25 0.27
C ILE A 206 -9.81 -2.56 1.25
N GLU A 207 -9.61 -3.17 2.42
CA GLU A 207 -8.63 -2.73 3.40
C GLU A 207 -7.53 -3.77 3.49
N GLY A 208 -6.31 -3.42 3.05
CA GLY A 208 -5.12 -4.26 3.03
C GLY A 208 -5.34 -5.67 2.48
N ALA A 209 -5.26 -5.79 1.15
CA ALA A 209 -5.39 -7.06 0.45
C ALA A 209 -4.26 -7.27 -0.56
N ASN A 210 -3.97 -8.52 -0.85
CA ASN A 210 -3.16 -8.97 -1.97
C ASN A 210 -4.07 -9.64 -3.00
N LEU A 211 -4.34 -8.95 -4.11
CA LEU A 211 -5.08 -9.51 -5.24
C LEU A 211 -4.08 -9.92 -6.30
N LYS A 212 -4.06 -11.20 -6.66
CA LYS A 212 -3.06 -11.72 -7.59
C LYS A 212 -3.67 -12.68 -8.58
N THR A 213 -3.53 -12.35 -9.85
CA THR A 213 -3.63 -13.36 -10.90
C THR A 213 -2.22 -13.80 -11.25
N GLU A 214 -1.94 -15.11 -11.24
CA GLU A 214 -0.60 -15.61 -11.54
C GLU A 214 -0.66 -16.78 -12.52
N ASN A 215 0.28 -16.80 -13.47
CA ASN A 215 0.41 -17.93 -14.39
C ASN A 215 0.77 -19.17 -13.56
N ARG A 216 -0.17 -20.11 -13.48
CA ARG A 216 0.02 -21.47 -12.96
C ARG A 216 0.22 -21.53 -11.45
N PHE A 217 -0.90 -21.60 -10.75
CA PHE A 217 -0.94 -22.06 -9.36
C PHE A 217 -1.44 -23.52 -9.34
N VAL A 218 -0.59 -24.45 -8.92
CA VAL A 218 -1.04 -25.79 -8.50
C VAL A 218 -1.22 -25.70 -7.00
N TRP A 219 -2.47 -25.59 -6.52
CA TRP A 219 -2.76 -25.96 -5.14
C TRP A 219 -2.49 -27.46 -5.09
N ASP A 220 -1.37 -27.84 -4.50
CA ASP A 220 -0.94 -29.22 -4.35
C ASP A 220 -1.87 -29.97 -3.38
N LEU A 221 -3.08 -30.31 -3.85
CA LEU A 221 -4.09 -31.03 -3.10
C LEU A 221 -4.92 -31.93 -4.03
N THR A 222 -4.27 -32.64 -4.95
CA THR A 222 -4.94 -33.80 -5.59
C THR A 222 -5.00 -34.92 -4.56
N ASP A 223 -6.17 -35.05 -3.91
CA ASP A 223 -6.70 -36.22 -3.17
C ASP A 223 -7.10 -35.90 -1.70
N PHE A 224 -8.29 -35.31 -1.51
CA PHE A 224 -8.87 -35.09 -0.18
C PHE A 224 -9.13 -36.38 0.60
N SER A 225 -9.18 -37.54 -0.05
CA SER A 225 -9.33 -38.83 0.64
C SER A 225 -8.12 -39.21 1.50
N LYS A 226 -7.00 -38.49 1.37
CA LYS A 226 -5.74 -38.76 2.09
C LYS A 226 -5.22 -37.61 2.94
N ILE A 227 -5.95 -36.50 3.00
CA ILE A 227 -5.58 -35.37 3.86
C ILE A 227 -6.19 -35.61 5.25
N ASP A 228 -5.52 -36.47 6.01
CA ASP A 228 -5.55 -36.37 7.46
C ASP A 228 -4.35 -35.50 7.85
N VAL A 229 -4.52 -34.17 7.86
CA VAL A 229 -3.46 -33.20 8.23
C VAL A 229 -2.91 -33.47 9.64
N SER A 230 -3.59 -34.32 10.42
CA SER A 230 -3.20 -34.73 11.76
C SER A 230 -2.28 -35.97 11.81
N LYS A 231 -2.04 -36.68 10.70
CA LYS A 231 -1.39 -38.02 10.76
C LYS A 231 0.00 -38.17 10.16
N ASN A 232 0.48 -37.28 9.30
CA ASN A 232 1.68 -37.57 8.49
C ASN A 232 2.91 -36.68 8.67
N LEU A 233 2.89 -35.73 9.61
CA LEU A 233 4.13 -35.23 10.20
C LEU A 233 3.99 -35.36 11.70
N ASP A 234 4.89 -36.13 12.33
CA ASP A 234 5.11 -36.03 13.77
C ASP A 234 5.85 -34.72 14.06
N THR A 235 5.12 -33.61 13.87
CA THR A 235 5.57 -32.26 14.16
C THR A 235 6.00 -32.14 15.62
N ASP A 236 5.40 -32.94 16.51
CA ASP A 236 5.73 -32.96 17.93
C ASP A 236 7.13 -33.53 18.18
N ALA A 237 7.55 -34.58 17.46
CA ALA A 237 8.90 -35.13 17.55
C ALA A 237 9.99 -34.16 17.03
N LEU A 238 9.72 -33.44 15.93
CA LEU A 238 10.68 -32.50 15.33
C LEU A 238 10.77 -31.18 16.11
N ILE A 239 9.64 -30.67 16.61
CA ILE A 239 9.60 -29.47 17.46
C ILE A 239 10.27 -29.75 18.82
N LYS A 240 10.08 -30.94 19.41
CA LYS A 240 10.83 -31.37 20.61
C LYS A 240 12.33 -31.43 20.38
N LYS A 241 12.77 -31.82 19.18
CA LYS A 241 14.18 -32.06 18.86
C LYS A 241 14.96 -30.77 18.55
N TYR A 242 14.35 -29.80 17.88
CA TYR A 242 15.05 -28.61 17.36
C TYR A 242 14.52 -27.27 17.87
N GLY A 243 13.35 -27.23 18.51
CA GLY A 243 12.64 -25.98 18.82
C GLY A 243 11.99 -25.35 17.59
N TYR A 244 10.85 -24.69 17.80
CA TYR A 244 9.97 -24.20 16.71
C TYR A 244 10.66 -23.22 15.74
N GLN A 245 11.51 -22.34 16.28
CA GLN A 245 12.18 -21.28 15.52
C GLN A 245 13.29 -21.81 14.59
N TYR A 246 13.93 -22.92 14.98
CA TYR A 246 15.00 -23.56 14.19
C TYR A 246 14.46 -24.48 13.09
N TYR A 247 13.26 -25.04 13.26
CA TYR A 247 12.63 -25.93 12.28
C TYR A 247 12.30 -25.22 10.95
N VAL A 248 11.70 -24.02 11.03
CA VAL A 248 11.23 -23.25 9.86
C VAL A 248 12.39 -22.69 9.02
N ASP A 249 13.49 -22.34 9.69
CA ASP A 249 14.71 -21.81 9.07
C ASP A 249 15.75 -22.89 8.71
N SER A 250 15.50 -24.17 9.04
CA SER A 250 16.43 -25.26 8.74
C SER A 250 16.52 -25.52 7.23
N ALA A 251 17.75 -25.66 6.73
CA ALA A 251 18.01 -26.01 5.34
C ALA A 251 17.38 -27.37 4.96
N GLU A 252 17.26 -28.31 5.90
CA GLU A 252 16.58 -29.60 5.72
C GLU A 252 15.07 -29.44 5.48
N TYR A 253 14.36 -28.63 6.26
CA TYR A 253 12.94 -28.36 6.01
C TYR A 253 12.70 -27.72 4.64
N GLN A 254 13.53 -26.73 4.28
CA GLN A 254 13.46 -26.10 2.96
C GLN A 254 13.80 -27.09 1.83
N ALA A 255 14.76 -28.00 2.03
CA ALA A 255 15.13 -29.02 1.07
C ALA A 255 14.03 -30.07 0.87
N GLU A 256 13.42 -30.57 1.95
CA GLU A 256 12.33 -31.56 1.90
C GLU A 256 11.07 -30.96 1.24
N ARG A 257 10.72 -29.71 1.60
CA ARG A 257 9.64 -28.95 0.97
C ARG A 257 9.90 -28.74 -0.52
N ASN A 258 11.12 -28.34 -0.89
CA ASN A 258 11.50 -28.15 -2.28
C ASN A 258 11.55 -29.47 -3.07
N LYS A 259 11.86 -30.60 -2.42
CA LYS A 259 11.83 -31.94 -3.01
C LYS A 259 10.40 -32.41 -3.30
N GLN A 260 9.47 -32.18 -2.37
CA GLN A 260 8.03 -32.42 -2.59
C GLN A 260 7.48 -31.53 -3.71
N ILE A 261 7.78 -30.23 -3.70
CA ILE A 261 7.40 -29.30 -4.79
C ILE A 261 7.92 -29.80 -6.15
N LYS A 262 9.18 -30.24 -6.23
CA LYS A 262 9.77 -30.78 -7.47
C LYS A 262 9.12 -32.09 -7.91
N ALA A 263 8.79 -32.99 -6.99
CA ALA A 263 8.10 -34.25 -7.31
C ALA A 263 6.69 -34.01 -7.83
N ASN A 264 5.93 -33.11 -7.18
CA ASN A 264 4.58 -32.75 -7.59
C ASN A 264 4.57 -31.96 -8.90
N THR A 265 5.57 -31.10 -9.13
CA THR A 265 5.79 -30.45 -10.44
C THR A 265 6.03 -31.45 -11.57
N ARG A 266 6.78 -32.55 -11.32
CA ARG A 266 7.02 -33.60 -12.33
C ARG A 266 5.75 -34.41 -12.62
N LYS A 267 4.94 -34.69 -11.61
CA LYS A 267 3.65 -35.39 -11.76
C LYS A 267 2.64 -34.55 -12.56
N VAL A 268 2.52 -33.25 -12.24
CA VAL A 268 1.67 -32.30 -12.99
C VAL A 268 2.11 -32.19 -14.44
N LYS A 269 3.42 -32.15 -14.71
CA LYS A 269 3.93 -32.17 -16.09
C LYS A 269 3.58 -33.47 -16.83
N LYS A 270 3.53 -34.60 -16.12
CA LYS A 270 3.17 -35.92 -16.68
C LYS A 270 1.67 -35.99 -17.02
N ASP A 271 0.81 -35.46 -16.15
CA ASP A 271 -0.64 -35.40 -16.38
C ASP A 271 -0.99 -34.40 -17.50
N PHE A 272 -0.22 -33.30 -17.62
CA PHE A 272 -0.30 -32.36 -18.74
C PHE A 272 0.11 -32.99 -20.08
N SER A 273 1.19 -33.78 -20.10
CA SER A 273 1.62 -34.53 -21.29
C SER A 273 0.65 -35.66 -21.70
N ALA A 274 -0.31 -36.00 -20.83
CA ALA A 274 -1.34 -37.01 -21.10
C ALA A 274 -2.64 -36.41 -21.69
N GLY A 275 -2.66 -35.12 -22.03
CA GLY A 275 -3.79 -34.48 -22.73
C GLY A 275 -5.00 -34.13 -21.84
N ILE A 276 -4.85 -34.16 -20.52
CA ILE A 276 -5.89 -33.77 -19.56
C ILE A 276 -5.88 -32.23 -19.45
N ASN A 277 -6.59 -31.55 -20.34
CA ASN A 277 -6.68 -30.10 -20.35
C ASN A 277 -7.85 -29.62 -19.45
N THR A 278 -7.60 -29.56 -18.14
CA THR A 278 -8.57 -29.06 -17.14
C THR A 278 -8.56 -27.54 -16.95
N PHE A 279 -7.64 -26.82 -17.59
CA PHE A 279 -7.42 -25.39 -17.37
C PHE A 279 -7.96 -24.56 -18.54
N LYS A 280 -8.71 -23.49 -18.25
CA LYS A 280 -9.18 -22.57 -19.28
C LYS A 280 -8.02 -21.67 -19.75
N PRO A 281 -8.14 -20.98 -20.90
CA PRO A 281 -7.15 -20.00 -21.33
C PRO A 281 -6.93 -18.91 -20.27
N LEU A 282 -5.67 -18.66 -19.95
CA LEU A 282 -5.26 -17.65 -18.97
C LEU A 282 -5.71 -16.25 -19.41
N THR A 283 -6.77 -15.74 -18.79
CA THR A 283 -7.23 -14.35 -18.91
C THR A 283 -6.52 -13.48 -17.89
N GLY A 284 -6.60 -13.78 -16.60
CA GLY A 284 -5.75 -13.15 -15.58
C GLY A 284 -6.01 -11.65 -15.40
N ASN A 285 -7.27 -11.23 -15.50
CA ASN A 285 -7.71 -9.87 -15.21
C ASN A 285 -8.11 -9.72 -13.74
N ILE A 286 -8.00 -8.51 -13.20
CA ILE A 286 -8.59 -8.15 -11.91
C ILE A 286 -9.62 -7.04 -12.14
N ASN A 287 -10.88 -7.33 -11.82
CA ASN A 287 -12.00 -6.43 -12.04
C ASN A 287 -12.62 -6.04 -10.69
N ILE A 288 -12.61 -4.75 -10.36
CA ILE A 288 -13.21 -4.19 -9.15
C ILE A 288 -14.30 -3.22 -9.57
N ILE A 289 -15.56 -3.57 -9.27
CA ILE A 289 -16.72 -2.88 -9.83
C ILE A 289 -17.70 -2.49 -8.71
N ALA A 290 -17.85 -1.18 -8.51
CA ALA A 290 -18.96 -0.61 -7.76
C ALA A 290 -20.09 -0.21 -8.74
N THR A 291 -21.27 -0.79 -8.55
CA THR A 291 -22.42 -0.60 -9.45
C THR A 291 -23.25 0.66 -9.15
N ASP A 292 -23.17 1.20 -7.93
CA ASP A 292 -23.95 2.38 -7.52
C ASP A 292 -23.16 3.35 -6.61
N GLY A 293 -22.31 2.84 -5.72
CA GLY A 293 -21.46 3.62 -4.83
C GLY A 293 -20.01 3.71 -5.29
N SER A 294 -19.12 3.95 -4.34
CA SER A 294 -17.68 4.15 -4.58
C SER A 294 -16.89 2.84 -4.51
N VAL A 295 -15.68 2.88 -5.07
CA VAL A 295 -14.60 1.93 -4.79
C VAL A 295 -13.60 2.58 -3.83
N GLU A 296 -13.28 1.90 -2.73
CA GLU A 296 -12.27 2.35 -1.77
C GLU A 296 -11.20 1.26 -1.61
N LEU A 297 -9.96 1.58 -1.99
CA LEU A 297 -8.77 0.76 -1.77
C LEU A 297 -7.91 1.46 -0.72
N LYS A 298 -7.73 0.84 0.44
CA LYS A 298 -7.12 1.49 1.61
C LYS A 298 -6.05 0.61 2.23
N GLY A 299 -4.87 1.17 2.43
CA GLY A 299 -3.82 0.56 3.21
C GLY A 299 -4.23 0.39 4.68
N ILE A 300 -3.63 -0.59 5.35
CA ILE A 300 -3.85 -0.86 6.78
C ILE A 300 -2.75 -0.23 7.61
N LYS A 301 -3.15 0.54 8.61
CA LYS A 301 -2.24 1.18 9.58
C LYS A 301 -1.84 0.22 10.70
N ASN A 302 -0.61 -0.28 10.65
CA ASN A 302 0.01 -1.11 11.69
C ASN A 302 0.71 -0.23 12.72
N LYS A 303 0.48 -0.49 14.01
CA LYS A 303 1.18 0.20 15.09
C LYS A 303 2.55 -0.44 15.33
N ILE A 304 3.56 0.39 15.50
CA ILE A 304 4.90 -0.01 15.94
C ILE A 304 5.08 0.40 17.40
N ASP A 305 5.57 -0.52 18.22
CA ASP A 305 5.94 -0.26 19.62
C ASP A 305 7.43 -0.54 19.85
N ASP A 306 8.03 0.17 20.80
CA ASP A 306 9.46 0.06 21.13
C ASP A 306 9.73 -0.89 22.29
N SER A 307 8.70 -1.56 22.82
CA SER A 307 8.82 -2.40 24.01
C SER A 307 9.83 -3.52 23.78
N GLU A 308 10.84 -3.61 24.65
CA GLU A 308 11.75 -4.76 24.74
C GLU A 308 10.93 -6.04 24.94
N ILE A 309 11.18 -7.04 24.10
CA ILE A 309 10.55 -8.35 24.25
C ILE A 309 11.42 -9.14 25.22
N CYS A 310 11.04 -9.12 26.50
CA CYS A 310 11.66 -9.96 27.51
C CYS A 310 10.98 -11.33 27.53
N LEU A 311 11.72 -12.37 27.12
CA LEU A 311 11.29 -13.75 27.30
C LEU A 311 11.62 -14.17 28.72
N ILE A 312 10.65 -14.78 29.41
CA ILE A 312 10.92 -15.42 30.70
C ILE A 312 11.94 -16.54 30.43
N GLY A 313 13.15 -16.39 30.98
CA GLY A 313 14.21 -17.41 30.92
C GLY A 313 15.19 -17.34 29.74
N SER A 314 15.08 -16.39 28.81
CA SER A 314 16.02 -16.31 27.66
C SER A 314 16.28 -14.88 27.17
N GLY A 315 16.67 -13.99 28.10
CA GLY A 315 17.11 -12.62 27.78
C GLY A 315 16.04 -11.74 27.11
N CYS A 316 16.31 -10.44 27.04
CA CYS A 316 15.45 -9.52 26.29
C CYS A 316 16.02 -9.40 24.86
N SER A 317 15.19 -9.70 23.86
CA SER A 317 15.51 -9.40 22.45
C SER A 317 15.08 -7.95 22.17
N GLY A 318 15.98 -7.17 21.56
CA GLY A 318 15.83 -5.72 21.39
C GLY A 318 14.54 -5.29 20.66
N GLY A 319 14.12 -4.04 20.86
CA GLY A 319 12.89 -3.49 20.31
C GLY A 319 12.79 -3.54 18.77
N TYR A 320 11.57 -3.40 18.24
CA TYR A 320 11.27 -3.54 16.81
C TYR A 320 12.01 -2.53 15.93
N LEU A 321 12.66 -3.03 14.87
CA LEU A 321 13.37 -2.26 13.86
C LEU A 321 12.60 -2.29 12.53
N SER A 322 12.19 -1.12 12.04
CA SER A 322 11.55 -1.00 10.73
C SER A 322 12.56 -1.21 9.59
N THR A 323 12.41 -2.30 8.85
CA THR A 323 13.18 -2.51 7.61
C THR A 323 12.71 -1.61 6.47
N HIS A 324 11.46 -1.13 6.49
CA HIS A 324 10.92 -0.22 5.48
C HIS A 324 11.59 1.17 5.57
N ARG A 325 11.67 1.75 6.77
CA ARG A 325 12.37 3.03 7.03
C ARG A 325 13.81 2.99 6.52
N ILE A 326 14.51 1.90 6.80
CA ILE A 326 15.90 1.68 6.35
C ILE A 326 15.97 1.65 4.82
N LYS A 327 15.06 0.90 4.16
CA LYS A 327 15.02 0.80 2.70
C LYS A 327 14.77 2.14 2.01
N VAL A 328 13.83 2.94 2.49
CA VAL A 328 13.52 4.25 1.88
C VAL A 328 14.75 5.17 1.96
N VAL A 329 15.42 5.25 3.11
CA VAL A 329 16.63 6.05 3.26
C VAL A 329 17.76 5.52 2.37
N GLN A 330 17.91 4.20 2.26
CA GLN A 330 18.87 3.57 1.35
C GLN A 330 18.58 3.87 -0.13
N GLU A 331 17.30 3.90 -0.52
CA GLU A 331 16.87 4.25 -1.87
C GLU A 331 17.18 5.72 -2.18
N GLN A 332 16.92 6.63 -1.24
CA GLN A 332 17.32 8.03 -1.35
C GLN A 332 18.85 8.18 -1.52
N ILE A 333 19.63 7.45 -0.72
CA ILE A 333 21.11 7.43 -0.82
C ILE A 333 21.54 6.95 -2.21
N LYS A 334 20.90 5.90 -2.73
CA LYS A 334 21.18 5.37 -4.07
C LYS A 334 20.88 6.43 -5.13
N LEU A 335 19.71 7.07 -5.09
CA LEU A 335 19.31 8.12 -6.02
C LEU A 335 20.26 9.33 -5.97
N THR A 336 20.70 9.77 -4.79
CA THR A 336 21.69 10.85 -4.66
C THR A 336 23.02 10.48 -5.30
N ASN A 337 23.50 9.23 -5.12
CA ASN A 337 24.71 8.76 -5.76
C ASN A 337 24.57 8.68 -7.29
N GLU A 338 23.40 8.29 -7.80
CA GLU A 338 23.11 8.28 -9.24
C GLU A 338 23.04 9.70 -9.82
N ALA A 339 22.42 10.65 -9.10
CA ALA A 339 22.40 12.06 -9.48
C ALA A 339 23.82 12.64 -9.56
N MET A 340 24.69 12.33 -8.60
CA MET A 340 26.11 12.74 -8.66
C MET A 340 26.81 12.22 -9.92
N LYS A 341 26.57 10.97 -10.31
CA LYS A 341 27.10 10.40 -11.55
C LYS A 341 26.52 11.09 -12.79
N SER A 342 25.23 11.43 -12.76
CA SER A 342 24.56 12.15 -13.85
C SER A 342 25.17 13.54 -14.07
N VAL A 343 25.33 14.31 -12.99
CA VAL A 343 25.96 15.65 -13.03
C VAL A 343 27.39 15.57 -13.58
N GLN A 344 28.17 14.57 -13.15
CA GLN A 344 29.51 14.33 -13.69
C GLN A 344 29.48 14.10 -15.21
N ASN A 345 28.55 13.27 -15.68
CA ASN A 345 28.42 12.86 -17.08
C ASN A 345 27.68 13.87 -17.96
N ASN A 346 27.02 14.88 -17.37
CA ASN A 346 26.23 15.84 -18.12
C ASN A 346 27.12 16.75 -18.97
N LYS A 347 27.02 16.66 -20.29
CA LYS A 347 27.84 17.46 -21.22
C LYS A 347 27.34 18.89 -21.41
N SER A 348 26.13 19.23 -20.96
CA SER A 348 25.58 20.58 -21.09
C SER A 348 25.91 21.52 -19.93
N LEU A 349 26.43 20.98 -18.80
CA LEU A 349 26.80 21.76 -17.62
C LEU A 349 28.27 22.23 -17.69
N SER A 350 28.54 23.45 -17.23
CA SER A 350 29.91 23.94 -17.05
C SER A 350 30.61 23.19 -15.91
N GLN A 351 31.95 23.12 -15.94
CA GLN A 351 32.70 22.45 -14.88
C GLN A 351 32.50 23.10 -13.51
N LYS A 352 32.27 24.42 -13.47
CA LYS A 352 31.97 25.16 -12.24
C LYS A 352 30.62 24.74 -11.65
N ASP A 353 29.58 24.68 -12.49
CA ASP A 353 28.23 24.28 -12.07
C ASP A 353 28.21 22.82 -11.61
N LYS A 354 28.95 21.94 -12.30
CA LYS A 354 29.13 20.54 -11.88
C LYS A 354 29.73 20.44 -10.48
N ASN A 355 30.79 21.21 -10.20
CA ASN A 355 31.48 21.15 -8.92
C ASN A 355 30.58 21.65 -7.78
N GLU A 356 29.82 22.72 -8.01
CA GLU A 356 28.87 23.27 -7.05
C GLU A 356 27.72 22.29 -6.76
N GLU A 357 27.15 21.69 -7.80
CA GLU A 357 26.06 20.73 -7.67
C GLU A 357 26.53 19.43 -6.98
N ILE A 358 27.72 18.93 -7.32
CA ILE A 358 28.34 17.77 -6.64
C ILE A 358 28.62 18.09 -5.17
N HIS A 359 29.08 19.29 -4.83
CA HIS A 359 29.30 19.70 -3.44
C HIS A 359 27.99 19.66 -2.65
N ASN A 360 26.90 20.18 -3.22
CA ASN A 360 25.58 20.16 -2.59
C ASN A 360 25.07 18.72 -2.41
N LEU A 361 25.22 17.86 -3.43
CA LEU A 361 24.83 16.44 -3.34
C LEU A 361 25.65 15.66 -2.29
N LYS A 362 26.94 15.97 -2.10
CA LYS A 362 27.77 15.38 -1.02
C LYS A 362 27.25 15.76 0.37
N LYS A 363 26.81 17.00 0.56
CA LYS A 363 26.18 17.46 1.81
C LYS A 363 24.89 16.66 2.08
N VAL A 364 24.03 16.51 1.07
CA VAL A 364 22.81 15.68 1.15
C VAL A 364 23.14 14.23 1.50
N LEU A 365 24.14 13.63 0.86
CA LEU A 365 24.56 12.25 1.14
C LEU A 365 25.04 12.06 2.58
N SER A 366 25.79 13.02 3.14
CA SER A 366 26.22 13.00 4.54
C SER A 366 25.02 12.98 5.49
N ASP A 367 24.00 13.80 5.23
CA ASP A 367 22.81 13.85 6.08
C ASP A 367 21.98 12.58 5.96
N LEU A 368 21.81 12.05 4.75
CA LEU A 368 21.10 10.78 4.54
C LEU A 368 21.78 9.61 5.27
N ASN A 369 23.12 9.57 5.31
CA ASN A 369 23.85 8.58 6.10
C ASN A 369 23.63 8.74 7.60
N GLN A 370 23.58 9.99 8.12
CA GLN A 370 23.24 10.22 9.52
C GLN A 370 21.79 9.78 9.84
N ILE A 371 20.84 10.09 8.95
CA ILE A 371 19.44 9.65 9.03
C ILE A 371 19.34 8.12 8.99
N LEU A 372 20.16 7.45 8.18
CA LEU A 372 20.21 5.99 8.08
C LEU A 372 20.63 5.36 9.41
N GLU A 373 21.69 5.87 10.04
CA GLU A 373 22.15 5.38 11.36
C GLU A 373 21.11 5.59 12.46
N MET A 374 20.37 6.70 12.43
CA MET A 374 19.26 6.93 13.35
C MET A 374 18.06 6.00 13.06
N SER A 375 17.87 5.64 11.78
CA SER A 375 16.81 4.73 11.34
C SER A 375 17.04 3.27 11.73
N LYS A 376 18.29 2.89 12.04
CA LYS A 376 18.68 1.57 12.58
C LYS A 376 18.45 1.42 14.09
N LYS A 377 17.70 2.33 14.73
CA LYS A 377 17.39 2.27 16.17
C LYS A 377 15.90 1.93 16.40
N PRO A 378 15.55 1.19 17.46
CA PRO A 378 14.15 0.92 17.80
C PRO A 378 13.34 2.21 17.98
N SER A 379 12.09 2.20 17.53
CA SER A 379 11.17 3.34 17.52
C SER A 379 9.72 2.91 17.70
N LYS A 380 8.87 3.81 18.22
CA LYS A 380 7.41 3.69 18.17
C LYS A 380 6.87 4.30 16.89
N GLY A 381 5.60 4.08 16.59
CA GLY A 381 4.91 4.81 15.52
C GLY A 381 3.88 3.97 14.80
N TYR A 382 3.80 4.14 13.48
CA TYR A 382 2.94 3.33 12.63
C TYR A 382 3.45 3.26 11.19
N GLU A 383 3.14 2.14 10.55
CA GLU A 383 3.41 1.86 9.15
C GLU A 383 2.13 1.45 8.44
N HIS A 384 2.01 1.77 7.16
CA HIS A 384 0.91 1.35 6.34
C HIS A 384 1.31 0.18 5.44
N LYS A 385 0.51 -0.88 5.50
CA LYS A 385 0.56 -1.96 4.52
C LYS A 385 -0.41 -1.66 3.39
N VAL A 386 0.10 -1.48 2.19
CA VAL A 386 -0.66 -1.10 1.00
C VAL A 386 -1.60 -2.22 0.53
N VAL A 387 -2.61 -1.84 -0.26
CA VAL A 387 -3.33 -2.79 -1.12
C VAL A 387 -2.43 -3.09 -2.32
N ASN A 388 -2.17 -4.37 -2.61
CA ASN A 388 -1.31 -4.77 -3.72
C ASN A 388 -2.09 -5.62 -4.72
N ILE A 389 -2.17 -5.12 -5.96
CA ILE A 389 -2.90 -5.72 -7.08
C ILE A 389 -1.89 -6.14 -8.15
N LYS A 390 -1.89 -7.42 -8.52
CA LYS A 390 -1.02 -7.97 -9.58
C LYS A 390 -1.85 -8.73 -10.59
N ALA A 391 -2.11 -8.10 -11.72
CA ALA A 391 -2.83 -8.69 -12.85
C ALA A 391 -1.83 -9.18 -13.93
N ILE A 392 -2.10 -10.34 -14.55
CA ILE A 392 -1.31 -10.81 -15.71
C ILE A 392 -1.68 -9.96 -16.93
N LYS A 393 -2.99 -9.73 -17.10
CA LYS A 393 -3.56 -8.83 -18.09
C LYS A 393 -4.01 -7.56 -17.41
N ASP A 394 -5.30 -7.25 -17.39
CA ASP A 394 -5.76 -5.90 -17.09
C ASP A 394 -6.22 -5.78 -15.64
N SER A 395 -5.92 -4.63 -15.03
CA SER A 395 -6.51 -4.22 -13.75
C SER A 395 -7.55 -3.15 -14.03
N ASN A 396 -8.83 -3.50 -13.89
CA ASN A 396 -9.97 -2.63 -14.17
C ASN A 396 -10.67 -2.24 -12.86
N ILE A 397 -10.66 -0.95 -12.54
CA ILE A 397 -11.32 -0.39 -11.36
C ILE A 397 -12.40 0.58 -11.85
N THR A 398 -13.66 0.28 -11.55
CA THR A 398 -14.80 1.06 -12.04
C THR A 398 -15.80 1.38 -10.93
N ALA A 399 -16.14 2.67 -10.81
CA ALA A 399 -17.27 3.13 -10.01
C ALA A 399 -18.30 3.77 -10.94
N LYS A 400 -19.47 3.13 -11.11
CA LYS A 400 -20.47 3.54 -12.11
C LYS A 400 -21.29 4.77 -11.72
N LYS A 401 -21.36 5.08 -10.42
CA LYS A 401 -22.16 6.19 -9.88
C LYS A 401 -21.56 6.85 -8.62
N GLY A 402 -20.53 6.25 -8.02
CA GLY A 402 -19.68 6.89 -7.01
C GLY A 402 -18.29 7.20 -7.55
N GLY A 403 -17.38 7.62 -6.67
CA GLY A 403 -15.98 7.90 -6.99
C GLY A 403 -15.03 6.75 -6.66
N ILE A 404 -13.73 6.98 -6.91
CA ILE A 404 -12.67 6.02 -6.58
C ILE A 404 -11.66 6.65 -5.63
N LEU A 405 -11.43 6.01 -4.48
CA LEU A 405 -10.42 6.39 -3.51
C LEU A 405 -9.36 5.29 -3.44
N MET A 406 -8.09 5.65 -3.64
CA MET A 406 -6.94 4.76 -3.51
C MET A 406 -5.94 5.40 -2.55
N GLU A 407 -5.85 4.87 -1.33
CA GLU A 407 -4.91 5.31 -0.30
C GLU A 407 -3.90 4.20 -0.04
N GLY A 408 -2.66 4.39 -0.49
CA GLY A 408 -1.61 3.36 -0.41
C GLY A 408 -2.00 2.11 -1.18
N THR A 409 -2.04 2.22 -2.50
CA THR A 409 -2.33 1.10 -3.41
C THR A 409 -1.24 0.97 -4.46
N ASP A 410 -0.74 -0.25 -4.63
CA ASP A 410 0.20 -0.64 -5.66
C ASP A 410 -0.51 -1.53 -6.69
N ILE A 411 -0.37 -1.22 -7.97
CA ILE A 411 -0.93 -1.98 -9.08
C ILE A 411 0.17 -2.32 -10.08
N ASN A 412 0.31 -3.60 -10.39
CA ASN A 412 1.11 -4.10 -11.50
C ASN A 412 0.22 -4.87 -12.48
N ALA A 413 0.16 -4.42 -13.73
CA ALA A 413 -0.70 -5.04 -14.74
C ALA A 413 -0.13 -4.88 -16.17
N ALA A 414 -0.76 -5.53 -17.15
CA ALA A 414 -0.56 -5.20 -18.55
C ALA A 414 -1.14 -3.81 -18.83
N ASN A 415 -2.44 -3.61 -18.65
CA ASN A 415 -3.07 -2.30 -18.65
C ASN A 415 -3.68 -1.98 -17.28
N ILE A 416 -3.71 -0.70 -16.90
CA ILE A 416 -4.40 -0.21 -15.71
C ILE A 416 -5.50 0.75 -16.16
N ASN A 417 -6.75 0.41 -15.88
CA ASN A 417 -7.91 1.22 -16.24
C ASN A 417 -8.68 1.62 -14.98
N ILE A 418 -8.71 2.93 -14.67
CA ILE A 418 -9.39 3.48 -13.50
C ILE A 418 -10.47 4.44 -14.00
N LYS A 419 -11.74 4.14 -13.73
CA LYS A 419 -12.87 4.91 -14.25
C LYS A 419 -13.91 5.20 -13.17
N ALA A 420 -14.13 6.48 -12.89
CA ALA A 420 -15.21 6.94 -12.02
C ALA A 420 -16.24 7.74 -12.84
N ASP A 421 -17.49 7.29 -12.86
CA ASP A 421 -18.62 8.01 -13.48
C ASP A 421 -19.40 8.84 -12.44
N GLY A 422 -19.00 8.82 -11.16
CA GLY A 422 -19.56 9.62 -10.08
C GLY A 422 -18.48 10.20 -9.16
N ASN A 423 -18.89 10.59 -7.94
CA ASN A 423 -18.03 11.31 -6.99
C ASN A 423 -17.91 10.57 -5.66
N LEU A 424 -16.76 10.74 -5.00
CA LEU A 424 -16.55 10.45 -3.59
C LEU A 424 -17.41 11.38 -2.74
N THR A 425 -17.58 11.03 -1.46
CA THR A 425 -18.23 11.90 -0.49
C THR A 425 -17.49 13.23 -0.28
N THR A 426 -16.17 13.25 -0.51
CA THR A 426 -15.33 14.46 -0.51
C THR A 426 -15.60 15.38 -1.69
N GLY A 427 -16.25 14.88 -2.74
CA GLY A 427 -16.53 15.62 -3.97
C GLY A 427 -15.65 15.23 -5.16
N ASP A 428 -14.51 14.60 -4.93
CA ASP A 428 -13.58 14.22 -6.00
C ASP A 428 -14.14 13.05 -6.84
N SER A 429 -13.87 13.01 -8.15
CA SER A 429 -14.14 11.82 -8.97
C SER A 429 -13.21 10.67 -8.58
N ILE A 430 -11.91 10.98 -8.56
CA ILE A 430 -10.83 10.02 -8.29
C ILE A 430 -9.81 10.70 -7.38
N ARG A 431 -9.42 10.02 -6.31
CA ARG A 431 -8.32 10.44 -5.44
C ARG A 431 -7.35 9.28 -5.24
N ILE A 432 -6.11 9.48 -5.69
CA ILE A 432 -4.99 8.54 -5.49
C ILE A 432 -3.98 9.24 -4.58
N THR A 433 -3.67 8.64 -3.45
CA THR A 433 -2.79 9.26 -2.45
C THR A 433 -1.81 8.25 -1.85
N GLY A 434 -0.56 8.69 -1.69
CA GLY A 434 0.39 8.02 -0.82
C GLY A 434 -0.06 8.04 0.65
N LEU A 435 0.57 7.20 1.46
CA LEU A 435 0.34 7.11 2.91
C LEU A 435 1.59 7.51 3.69
N ALA A 436 1.40 8.21 4.80
CA ALA A 436 2.50 8.64 5.66
C ALA A 436 2.82 7.59 6.74
N ASP A 437 4.03 7.04 6.73
CA ASP A 437 4.56 6.19 7.78
C ASP A 437 5.33 7.05 8.78
N VAL A 438 5.10 6.84 10.08
CA VAL A 438 5.63 7.69 11.13
C VAL A 438 6.41 6.87 12.14
N TYR A 439 7.59 7.35 12.51
CA TYR A 439 8.49 6.76 13.48
C TYR A 439 8.90 7.79 14.52
N THR A 440 8.83 7.43 15.80
CA THR A 440 9.19 8.32 16.90
C THR A 440 10.06 7.62 17.93
N LYS A 441 10.97 8.38 18.55
CA LYS A 441 11.82 7.95 19.66
C LYS A 441 11.96 9.07 20.68
N GLY A 442 12.07 8.72 21.96
CA GLY A 442 12.11 9.66 23.08
C GLY A 442 10.71 10.04 23.56
N ASN A 443 10.60 11.05 24.43
CA ASN A 443 9.29 11.51 24.91
C ASN A 443 8.61 12.41 23.87
N VAL A 444 8.18 11.83 22.75
CA VAL A 444 7.34 12.48 21.74
C VAL A 444 5.89 12.10 22.04
N LYS A 445 5.12 13.01 22.66
CA LYS A 445 3.69 12.80 22.96
C LYS A 445 2.85 13.73 22.09
N LYS A 446 2.03 13.17 21.19
CA LYS A 446 1.09 13.92 20.32
C LYS A 446 1.78 15.06 19.54
N GLY A 447 2.94 14.79 18.93
CA GLY A 447 3.71 15.79 18.19
C GLY A 447 4.47 16.81 19.06
N LYS A 448 4.30 16.78 20.39
CA LYS A 448 5.12 17.57 21.32
C LYS A 448 6.36 16.77 21.72
N ILE A 449 7.50 17.30 21.35
CA ILE A 449 8.81 16.80 21.74
C ILE A 449 9.09 17.29 23.17
N THR A 450 9.37 16.36 24.09
CA THR A 450 9.80 16.70 25.46
C THR A 450 11.11 15.98 25.77
N GLY A 451 12.09 16.72 26.27
CA GLY A 451 13.43 16.19 26.56
C GLY A 451 14.40 16.26 25.36
N PRO A 452 15.69 16.07 25.62
CA PRO A 452 16.74 16.52 24.69
C PRO A 452 17.16 15.49 23.63
N ASN A 453 16.74 14.24 23.77
CA ASN A 453 17.03 13.16 22.84
C ASN A 453 15.73 12.65 22.23
N TYR A 454 15.48 13.01 20.97
CA TYR A 454 14.27 12.63 20.25
C TYR A 454 14.55 12.37 18.77
N SER A 455 13.65 11.63 18.14
CA SER A 455 13.62 11.41 16.69
C SER A 455 12.17 11.35 16.25
N TYR A 456 11.80 12.08 15.20
CA TYR A 456 10.50 12.04 14.53
C TYR A 456 10.74 11.95 13.03
N HIS A 457 10.35 10.85 12.41
CA HIS A 457 10.52 10.63 10.97
C HIS A 457 9.15 10.33 10.37
N GLN A 458 8.78 11.04 9.31
CA GLN A 458 7.62 10.83 8.47
C GLN A 458 8.10 10.49 7.07
N LEU A 459 7.76 9.30 6.59
CA LEU A 459 8.04 8.82 5.24
C LEU A 459 6.74 8.73 4.46
N ILE A 460 6.76 8.97 3.16
CA ILE A 460 5.57 8.81 2.31
C ILE A 460 5.75 7.53 1.48
N ASN A 461 4.88 6.56 1.72
CA ASN A 461 4.72 5.39 0.87
C ASN A 461 3.85 5.78 -0.33
N GLN A 462 4.50 6.12 -1.45
CA GLN A 462 3.84 6.52 -2.68
C GLN A 462 2.98 5.39 -3.25
N ALA A 463 1.83 5.72 -3.81
CA ALA A 463 1.06 4.77 -4.62
C ALA A 463 1.84 4.46 -5.91
N LYS A 464 1.97 3.17 -6.27
CA LYS A 464 2.72 2.76 -7.48
C LYS A 464 1.78 2.16 -8.53
N LEU A 465 1.74 2.76 -9.71
CA LEU A 465 0.97 2.24 -10.84
C LEU A 465 1.93 1.85 -11.96
N ASP A 466 2.22 0.55 -12.08
CA ASP A 466 3.15 0.00 -13.07
C ASP A 466 2.40 -0.81 -14.14
N ALA A 467 2.37 -0.30 -15.37
CA ALA A 467 1.76 -0.97 -16.51
C ALA A 467 2.80 -1.39 -17.57
N LYS A 468 2.68 -2.62 -18.07
CA LYS A 468 3.48 -3.09 -19.23
C LYS A 468 3.00 -2.49 -20.56
N LYS A 469 1.82 -1.90 -20.59
CA LYS A 469 1.21 -1.20 -21.72
C LYS A 469 0.67 0.14 -21.20
N ASP A 470 -0.63 0.37 -21.24
CA ASP A 470 -1.22 1.68 -21.03
C ASP A 470 -1.80 1.85 -19.61
N ILE A 471 -1.82 3.10 -19.14
CA ILE A 471 -2.54 3.53 -17.95
C ILE A 471 -3.58 4.57 -18.37
N ASN A 472 -4.85 4.30 -18.06
CA ASN A 472 -5.96 5.20 -18.35
C ASN A 472 -6.71 5.53 -17.05
N ILE A 473 -6.74 6.81 -16.69
CA ILE A 473 -7.46 7.32 -15.51
C ILE A 473 -8.50 8.31 -16.00
N ALA A 474 -9.78 8.00 -15.82
CA ALA A 474 -10.88 8.83 -16.32
C ALA A 474 -11.90 9.16 -15.21
N GLY A 475 -11.94 10.43 -14.83
CA GLY A 475 -12.95 10.99 -13.92
C GLY A 475 -14.06 11.70 -14.71
N LYS A 476 -15.26 11.14 -14.68
CA LYS A 476 -16.48 11.65 -15.34
C LYS A 476 -17.60 11.98 -14.36
N GLY A 477 -17.27 12.21 -13.09
CA GLY A 477 -18.24 12.53 -12.05
C GLY A 477 -19.25 13.62 -12.42
N ASN A 478 -20.37 13.60 -11.72
CA ASN A 478 -21.55 14.37 -12.07
C ASN A 478 -21.50 15.76 -11.40
N LEU A 479 -21.54 16.81 -12.21
CA LEU A 479 -21.59 18.21 -11.78
C LEU A 479 -22.90 18.61 -11.06
N ALA A 480 -23.88 17.72 -10.98
CA ALA A 480 -25.23 18.02 -10.49
C ALA A 480 -25.31 18.58 -9.05
N LYS A 481 -24.24 18.53 -8.26
CA LYS A 481 -24.15 19.24 -6.98
C LYS A 481 -23.37 20.55 -7.16
N LYS A 482 -24.14 21.65 -7.25
CA LYS A 482 -23.64 23.04 -7.32
C LYS A 482 -22.56 23.27 -6.25
N GLY A 483 -21.33 23.60 -6.68
CA GLY A 483 -20.21 23.92 -5.79
C GLY A 483 -19.19 22.81 -5.53
N ILE A 484 -19.37 21.61 -6.09
CA ILE A 484 -18.37 20.53 -5.99
C ILE A 484 -17.47 20.54 -7.23
N ASN A 485 -16.15 20.64 -7.03
CA ASN A 485 -15.16 20.48 -8.09
C ASN A 485 -15.00 18.98 -8.39
N ASN A 486 -15.29 18.55 -9.61
CA ASN A 486 -15.21 17.15 -10.00
C ASN A 486 -13.75 16.72 -10.29
N ALA A 487 -12.90 16.78 -9.26
CA ALA A 487 -11.47 16.68 -9.46
C ALA A 487 -10.98 15.24 -9.64
N VAL A 488 -9.94 15.08 -10.46
CA VAL A 488 -9.02 13.94 -10.41
C VAL A 488 -7.78 14.42 -9.67
N ILE A 489 -7.53 13.86 -8.49
CA ILE A 489 -6.39 14.23 -7.64
C ILE A 489 -5.44 13.04 -7.56
N VAL A 490 -4.18 13.27 -7.91
CA VAL A 490 -3.09 12.31 -7.76
C VAL A 490 -2.04 12.97 -6.87
N ASN A 491 -1.85 12.43 -5.67
CA ASN A 491 -0.97 12.98 -4.66
C ASN A 491 0.11 11.94 -4.30
N SER A 492 1.39 12.32 -4.49
CA SER A 492 2.54 11.47 -4.22
C SER A 492 2.40 10.05 -4.79
N ALA A 493 2.19 9.97 -6.10
CA ALA A 493 2.14 8.70 -6.82
C ALA A 493 3.30 8.58 -7.81
N ASN A 494 3.77 7.35 -8.01
CA ASN A 494 4.69 7.00 -9.09
C ASN A 494 3.90 6.22 -10.15
N ILE A 495 3.74 6.82 -11.32
CA ILE A 495 2.97 6.27 -12.44
C ILE A 495 3.92 5.93 -13.58
N ASN A 496 3.99 4.66 -13.96
CA ASN A 496 4.95 4.17 -14.94
C ASN A 496 4.27 3.21 -15.93
N ALA A 497 4.25 3.61 -17.19
CA ALA A 497 3.71 2.84 -18.30
C ALA A 497 4.80 2.59 -19.34
N LYS A 498 4.86 1.40 -19.94
CA LYS A 498 5.67 1.20 -21.16
C LYS A 498 4.95 1.69 -22.42
N GLY A 499 3.62 1.73 -22.39
CA GLY A 499 2.76 2.38 -23.36
C GLY A 499 2.46 3.82 -22.95
N ASN A 500 1.22 4.27 -23.09
CA ASN A 500 0.82 5.64 -22.84
C ASN A 500 0.20 5.81 -21.44
N VAL A 501 0.29 7.02 -20.90
CA VAL A 501 -0.48 7.46 -19.73
C VAL A 501 -1.48 8.51 -20.18
N ASN A 502 -2.76 8.24 -19.96
CA ASN A 502 -3.86 9.18 -20.21
C ASN A 502 -4.60 9.47 -18.90
N ILE A 503 -4.63 10.73 -18.48
CA ILE A 503 -5.44 11.19 -17.36
C ILE A 503 -6.46 12.20 -17.87
N ASP A 504 -7.75 11.89 -17.71
CA ASP A 504 -8.85 12.66 -18.26
C ASP A 504 -9.86 13.03 -17.17
N ALA A 505 -9.91 14.32 -16.82
CA ALA A 505 -10.86 14.94 -15.91
C ALA A 505 -11.94 15.71 -16.71
N ILE A 506 -12.82 14.97 -17.38
CA ILE A 506 -13.75 15.49 -18.42
C ILE A 506 -14.65 16.63 -17.92
N THR A 507 -14.95 16.71 -16.62
CA THR A 507 -15.89 17.71 -16.08
C THR A 507 -15.35 18.46 -14.85
N GLY A 508 -14.06 18.38 -14.53
CA GLY A 508 -13.49 19.06 -13.38
C GLY A 508 -11.98 19.23 -13.47
N ASP A 509 -11.36 19.61 -12.37
CA ASP A 509 -9.93 19.91 -12.33
C ASP A 509 -9.06 18.63 -12.30
N LEU A 510 -7.81 18.75 -12.75
CA LEU A 510 -6.77 17.75 -12.57
C LEU A 510 -5.65 18.32 -11.71
N LEU A 511 -5.36 17.64 -10.59
CA LEU A 511 -4.32 18.05 -9.65
C LEU A 511 -3.28 16.94 -9.52
N LEU A 512 -2.03 17.25 -9.88
CA LEU A 512 -0.86 16.44 -9.54
C LEU A 512 -0.15 17.11 -8.37
N GLU A 513 -0.38 16.57 -7.18
CA GLU A 513 0.11 17.12 -5.92
C GLU A 513 1.30 16.35 -5.39
N ALA A 514 2.03 16.99 -4.49
CA ALA A 514 3.13 16.41 -3.75
C ALA A 514 2.81 16.36 -2.25
N SER A 515 3.45 15.42 -1.56
CA SER A 515 3.47 15.31 -0.10
C SER A 515 4.82 15.77 0.42
N GLN A 516 4.95 15.87 1.75
CA GLN A 516 6.23 16.19 2.39
C GLN A 516 6.62 15.07 3.37
N VAL A 517 7.86 14.61 3.25
CA VAL A 517 8.52 13.87 4.32
C VAL A 517 9.04 14.84 5.36
N ALA A 518 9.21 14.36 6.59
CA ALA A 518 9.74 15.17 7.68
C ALA A 518 10.67 14.34 8.55
N PHE A 519 11.87 14.84 8.81
CA PHE A 519 12.88 14.22 9.66
C PHE A 519 13.29 15.24 10.71
N MET A 520 12.99 15.00 11.97
CA MET A 520 13.34 15.87 13.07
C MET A 520 14.09 15.07 14.13
N ASP A 521 15.35 15.40 14.35
CA ASP A 521 16.20 14.73 15.32
C ASP A 521 16.83 15.74 16.28
N GLY A 522 16.72 15.44 17.57
CA GLY A 522 17.38 16.19 18.62
C GLY A 522 18.30 15.27 19.41
N SER A 523 19.52 15.73 19.67
CA SER A 523 20.44 15.05 20.56
C SER A 523 21.16 16.03 21.47
N GLN A 524 21.43 15.59 22.70
CA GLN A 524 22.24 16.31 23.66
C GLN A 524 23.37 15.42 24.15
N HIS A 525 24.61 15.87 23.94
CA HIS A 525 25.79 15.21 24.47
C HIS A 525 26.45 16.08 25.54
N THR A 526 26.74 15.45 26.68
CA THR A 526 27.39 16.08 27.82
C THR A 526 28.77 15.47 27.99
N SER A 527 29.83 16.25 27.75
CA SER A 527 31.20 15.84 28.05
C SER A 527 31.70 16.51 29.31
N THR A 528 32.45 15.76 30.10
CA THR A 528 33.08 16.23 31.32
C THR A 528 34.59 16.17 31.14
N SER A 529 35.28 17.30 31.33
CA SER A 529 36.74 17.31 31.40
C SER A 529 37.22 17.80 32.76
N ARG A 530 38.36 17.26 33.20
CA ARG A 530 39.03 17.64 34.44
C ARG A 530 40.53 17.68 34.18
N THR A 531 41.19 18.77 34.57
CA THR A 531 42.66 18.81 34.64
C THR A 531 43.10 18.39 36.04
N TRP A 532 44.33 17.88 36.16
CA TRP A 532 44.90 17.25 37.35
C TRP A 532 44.80 18.12 38.65
N TYR A 533 44.75 19.46 38.53
CA TYR A 533 44.45 20.38 39.65
C TYR A 533 43.22 21.30 39.43
N GLY A 534 42.35 21.02 38.45
CA GLY A 534 41.28 21.94 38.02
C GLY A 534 39.84 21.50 38.34
N LYS A 535 38.94 22.49 38.49
CA LYS A 535 37.48 22.28 38.65
C LYS A 535 36.88 21.55 37.44
N LYS A 536 35.95 20.62 37.71
CA LYS A 536 35.19 19.85 36.71
C LYS A 536 34.43 20.79 35.76
N LYS A 537 34.72 20.71 34.45
CA LYS A 537 34.02 21.48 33.41
C LYS A 537 33.05 20.57 32.66
N VAL A 538 31.80 20.98 32.53
CA VAL A 538 30.75 20.24 31.82
C VAL A 538 30.35 21.01 30.57
N LYS A 539 30.56 20.42 29.39
CA LYS A 539 30.13 20.97 28.10
C LYS A 539 28.90 20.19 27.65
N THR A 540 27.80 20.89 27.45
CA THR A 540 26.57 20.34 26.89
C THR A 540 26.43 20.86 25.46
N THR A 541 26.43 19.96 24.48
CA THR A 541 26.17 20.28 23.08
C THR A 541 24.78 19.75 22.73
N THR A 542 23.89 20.62 22.27
CA THR A 542 22.58 20.27 21.73
C THR A 542 22.61 20.43 20.22
N LYS A 543 22.30 19.37 19.48
CA LYS A 543 22.16 19.37 18.02
C LYS A 543 20.71 19.09 17.66
N VAL A 544 20.11 19.97 16.88
CA VAL A 544 18.78 19.78 16.29
C VAL A 544 18.92 19.81 14.77
N THR A 545 18.30 18.83 14.11
CA THR A 545 18.22 18.76 12.65
C THR A 545 16.76 18.56 12.27
N GLU A 546 16.26 19.41 11.38
CA GLU A 546 14.94 19.30 10.77
C GLU A 546 15.12 19.30 9.26
N ASN A 547 14.62 18.26 8.58
CA ASN A 547 14.68 18.17 7.13
C ASN A 547 13.30 17.77 6.60
N SER A 548 12.84 18.46 5.57
CA SER A 548 11.61 18.17 4.87
C SER A 548 11.85 18.22 3.38
N ASN A 549 11.57 17.10 2.72
CA ASN A 549 11.65 17.00 1.27
C ASN A 549 10.23 16.76 0.73
N ALA A 550 9.94 17.33 -0.41
CA ALA A 550 8.76 17.04 -1.19
C ALA A 550 8.90 15.66 -1.84
N ILE A 551 7.77 14.95 -1.91
CA ILE A 551 7.58 13.69 -2.63
C ILE A 551 6.53 13.97 -3.69
N THR A 552 7.00 14.15 -4.91
CA THR A 552 6.21 14.58 -6.06
C THR A 552 5.36 13.44 -6.63
N THR A 553 4.44 13.81 -7.52
CA THR A 553 3.74 12.85 -8.37
C THR A 553 4.45 12.80 -9.71
N ASP A 554 5.08 11.68 -10.04
CA ASP A 554 5.88 11.56 -11.26
C ASP A 554 5.23 10.57 -12.23
N ILE A 555 5.31 10.89 -13.53
CA ILE A 555 4.71 10.09 -14.60
C ILE A 555 5.79 9.77 -15.62
N THR A 556 5.99 8.48 -15.90
CA THR A 556 6.86 7.98 -16.96
C THR A 556 6.06 7.15 -17.96
N ALA A 557 6.13 7.48 -19.24
CA ALA A 557 5.38 6.79 -20.29
C ALA A 557 6.05 6.90 -21.66
N ASN A 558 5.53 6.20 -22.67
CA ASN A 558 5.86 6.48 -24.07
C ASN A 558 5.28 7.84 -24.49
N ASN A 559 3.97 8.07 -24.28
CA ASN A 559 3.34 9.38 -24.38
C ASN A 559 2.55 9.69 -23.11
N ILE A 560 2.48 10.96 -22.74
CA ILE A 560 1.72 11.43 -21.58
C ILE A 560 0.66 12.41 -22.08
N LYS A 561 -0.61 12.13 -21.75
CA LYS A 561 -1.72 13.01 -22.04
C LYS A 561 -2.50 13.35 -20.78
N LEU A 562 -2.56 14.65 -20.46
CA LEU A 562 -3.32 15.20 -19.35
C LEU A 562 -4.41 16.10 -19.91
N LYS A 563 -5.67 15.77 -19.65
CA LYS A 563 -6.82 16.52 -20.14
C LYS A 563 -7.78 16.85 -19.01
N SER A 564 -8.31 18.07 -19.01
CA SER A 564 -9.30 18.53 -18.05
C SER A 564 -10.18 19.59 -18.70
N ASP A 565 -11.50 19.57 -18.46
CA ASP A 565 -12.37 20.72 -18.80
C ASP A 565 -12.19 21.88 -17.80
N GLY A 566 -11.64 21.60 -16.62
CA GLY A 566 -11.31 22.55 -15.57
C GLY A 566 -9.88 23.07 -15.65
N HIS A 567 -9.31 23.34 -14.48
CA HIS A 567 -7.91 23.71 -14.32
C HIS A 567 -7.02 22.47 -14.25
N ILE A 568 -5.82 22.56 -14.80
CA ILE A 568 -4.74 21.61 -14.55
C ILE A 568 -3.72 22.29 -13.64
N LYS A 569 -3.46 21.70 -12.47
CA LYS A 569 -2.47 22.17 -11.50
C LYS A 569 -1.46 21.07 -11.22
N ILE A 570 -0.19 21.38 -11.40
CA ILE A 570 0.92 20.43 -11.23
C ILE A 570 1.93 21.05 -10.28
N TYR A 571 2.31 20.32 -9.24
CA TYR A 571 3.19 20.79 -8.16
C TYR A 571 4.49 19.99 -8.14
N GLY A 572 5.52 20.51 -8.80
CA GLY A 572 6.88 19.95 -8.80
C GLY A 572 7.06 18.60 -9.50
N SER A 573 6.06 18.12 -10.24
CA SER A 573 6.09 16.81 -10.89
C SER A 573 7.08 16.69 -12.04
N GLU A 574 7.64 15.50 -12.23
CA GLU A 574 8.37 15.13 -13.45
C GLU A 574 7.46 14.32 -14.40
N LEU A 575 7.22 14.86 -15.60
CA LEU A 575 6.47 14.20 -16.68
C LEU A 575 7.44 13.76 -17.77
N SER A 576 7.81 12.48 -17.78
CA SER A 576 8.83 11.90 -18.65
C SER A 576 8.22 11.01 -19.73
N ALA A 577 8.05 11.56 -20.93
CA ALA A 577 7.68 10.80 -22.10
C ALA A 577 8.91 10.13 -22.74
N GLY A 578 8.67 9.11 -23.57
CA GLY A 578 9.74 8.44 -24.31
C GLY A 578 10.49 9.45 -25.19
N ARG A 579 11.74 9.14 -25.57
CA ARG A 579 12.59 10.08 -26.33
C ARG A 579 11.93 10.71 -27.57
N ARG A 580 11.01 10.00 -28.23
CA ARG A 580 10.23 10.49 -29.37
C ARG A 580 8.74 10.67 -29.09
N GLY A 581 8.29 10.34 -27.89
CA GLY A 581 6.91 10.53 -27.48
C GLY A 581 6.72 11.87 -26.82
N ASP A 582 5.48 12.32 -26.79
CA ASP A 582 5.14 13.70 -26.46
C ASP A 582 4.44 13.79 -25.10
N VAL A 583 4.53 14.99 -24.51
CA VAL A 583 3.74 15.40 -23.35
C VAL A 583 2.67 16.38 -23.84
N ASP A 584 1.40 15.99 -23.76
CA ASP A 584 0.23 16.77 -24.18
C ASP A 584 -0.61 17.15 -22.96
N ILE A 585 -0.73 18.46 -22.69
CA ILE A 585 -1.48 19.00 -21.56
C ILE A 585 -2.55 19.96 -22.07
N GLU A 586 -3.83 19.58 -21.89
CA GLU A 586 -4.99 20.33 -22.36
C GLU A 586 -5.89 20.72 -21.18
N ALA A 587 -5.75 21.96 -20.71
CA ALA A 587 -6.61 22.54 -19.69
C ALA A 587 -7.73 23.36 -20.35
N GLY A 588 -8.98 23.02 -20.06
CA GLY A 588 -10.14 23.78 -20.53
C GLY A 588 -10.13 25.20 -19.96
N LYS A 589 -9.68 25.37 -18.70
CA LYS A 589 -9.48 26.67 -18.03
C LYS A 589 -7.99 26.98 -17.91
N GLY A 590 -7.50 27.20 -16.69
CA GLY A 590 -6.10 27.62 -16.45
C GLY A 590 -5.15 26.44 -16.30
N LEU A 591 -3.91 26.62 -16.77
CA LEU A 591 -2.80 25.68 -16.59
C LEU A 591 -1.79 26.28 -15.60
N TYR A 592 -1.46 25.55 -14.54
CA TYR A 592 -0.53 26.03 -13.52
C TYR A 592 0.52 24.98 -13.21
N LEU A 593 1.77 25.26 -13.60
CA LEU A 593 2.93 24.43 -13.31
C LEU A 593 3.73 25.12 -12.20
N TYR A 594 3.51 24.68 -10.98
CA TYR A 594 4.13 25.22 -9.78
C TYR A 594 5.46 24.54 -9.47
N SER A 595 6.34 25.30 -8.84
CA SER A 595 7.46 24.73 -8.10
C SER A 595 7.01 24.33 -6.69
N ILE A 596 7.71 23.39 -6.04
CA ILE A 596 7.43 23.03 -4.64
C ILE A 596 8.66 23.19 -3.76
N GLU A 597 8.48 23.71 -2.56
CA GLU A 597 9.57 23.92 -1.60
C GLU A 597 10.07 22.62 -0.95
N ASP A 598 11.40 22.49 -0.90
CA ASP A 598 12.18 21.61 -0.04
C ASP A 598 12.84 22.45 1.05
N ARG A 599 12.79 22.00 2.31
CA ARG A 599 13.28 22.77 3.46
C ARG A 599 14.25 21.97 4.31
N LYS A 600 15.41 22.55 4.58
CA LYS A 600 16.42 21.99 5.47
C LYS A 600 16.83 23.00 6.53
N TYR A 601 16.85 22.54 7.78
CA TYR A 601 17.17 23.34 8.94
C TYR A 601 18.11 22.56 9.88
N SER A 602 19.17 23.20 10.32
CA SER A 602 20.07 22.65 11.33
C SER A 602 20.50 23.72 12.32
N ASN A 603 20.47 23.38 13.60
CA ASN A 603 20.90 24.25 14.68
C ASN A 603 21.81 23.48 15.65
N THR A 604 22.96 24.07 15.98
CA THR A 604 23.86 23.55 17.02
C THR A 604 24.05 24.60 18.09
N ASP A 605 23.54 24.31 19.28
CA ASP A 605 23.67 25.14 20.48
C ASP A 605 24.68 24.49 21.44
N ILE A 606 25.77 25.20 21.73
CA ILE A 606 26.79 24.77 22.70
C ILE A 606 26.60 25.56 24.00
N LYS A 607 26.14 24.88 25.06
CA LYS A 607 26.05 25.43 26.42
C LYS A 607 27.15 24.86 27.31
N LYS A 608 28.10 25.71 27.72
CA LYS A 608 29.02 25.38 28.83
C LYS A 608 28.29 25.64 30.15
N ARG A 609 27.77 24.61 30.82
CA ARG A 609 27.15 24.77 32.16
C ARG A 609 28.16 24.48 33.27
N SER A 610 28.41 25.47 34.12
CA SER A 610 28.76 25.25 35.52
C SER A 610 27.46 25.27 36.36
N SER A 611 27.19 24.14 37.03
CA SER A 611 26.17 23.82 38.05
C SER A 611 24.67 23.83 37.71
N TRP A 612 24.01 22.76 38.19
CA TRP A 612 22.58 22.65 38.41
C TRP A 612 22.16 23.44 39.65
N LEU A 613 20.89 23.89 39.68
CA LEU A 613 20.21 24.67 40.74
C LEU A 613 20.66 26.13 40.93
N GLY A 614 19.80 27.06 40.46
CA GLY A 614 19.65 28.42 41.00
C GLY A 614 20.78 29.43 40.70
N ILE A 615 20.39 30.57 40.10
CA ILE A 615 21.18 31.80 39.84
C ILE A 615 22.00 31.83 38.53
N ARG A 616 21.72 32.86 37.73
CA ARG A 616 22.36 33.22 36.45
C ARG A 616 23.81 33.69 36.66
N TYR A 617 24.72 33.21 35.81
CA TYR A 617 25.89 33.96 35.36
C TYR A 617 26.24 33.60 33.90
N ASN A 618 26.50 34.64 33.11
CA ASN A 618 26.79 34.64 31.67
C ASN A 618 28.13 33.95 31.38
N LYS A 619 28.16 32.91 30.51
CA LYS A 619 29.38 32.41 29.82
C LYS A 619 29.04 31.73 28.49
N ASP A 620 29.68 32.22 27.42
CA ASP A 620 29.72 31.80 26.01
C ASP A 620 28.54 30.95 25.50
N HIS A 621 27.59 31.60 24.83
CA HIS A 621 26.59 30.96 23.99
C HIS A 621 27.05 31.09 22.53
N THR A 622 27.22 29.97 21.84
CA THR A 622 27.39 29.98 20.38
C THR A 622 26.24 29.19 19.81
N ASN A 623 25.40 29.88 19.04
CA ASN A 623 24.37 29.27 18.22
C ASN A 623 24.80 29.44 16.77
N ASP A 624 24.90 28.32 16.08
CA ASP A 624 25.02 28.29 14.63
C ASP A 624 23.71 27.72 14.08
N THR A 625 23.00 28.57 13.32
CA THR A 625 21.74 28.21 12.66
C THR A 625 21.90 28.35 11.16
N HIS A 626 21.52 27.28 10.46
CA HIS A 626 21.55 27.21 9.01
C HIS A 626 20.18 26.75 8.51
N GLN A 627 19.55 27.57 7.67
CA GLN A 627 18.29 27.25 7.00
C GLN A 627 18.46 27.41 5.49
N GLU A 628 18.06 26.38 4.76
CA GLU A 628 18.15 26.28 3.30
C GLU A 628 16.76 25.91 2.75
N ILE A 629 16.18 26.77 1.92
CA ILE A 629 14.94 26.53 1.18
C ILE A 629 15.29 26.41 -0.30
N SER A 630 15.08 25.23 -0.86
CA SER A 630 15.20 24.93 -2.30
C SER A 630 13.79 24.73 -2.87
N GLN A 631 13.61 24.88 -4.18
CA GLN A 631 12.34 24.56 -4.84
C GLN A 631 12.56 23.54 -5.97
N LEU A 632 11.73 22.51 -6.03
CA LEU A 632 11.69 21.51 -7.10
C LEU A 632 10.78 22.03 -8.24
N PRO A 633 11.31 22.18 -9.46
CA PRO A 633 10.52 22.62 -10.60
C PRO A 633 9.60 21.51 -11.12
N THR A 634 8.51 21.89 -11.77
CA THR A 634 7.80 20.98 -12.68
C THR A 634 8.64 20.77 -13.95
N LYS A 635 8.86 19.52 -14.37
CA LYS A 635 9.65 19.19 -15.57
C LYS A 635 8.82 18.46 -16.60
N LEU A 636 8.94 18.87 -17.85
CA LEU A 636 8.36 18.20 -19.02
C LEU A 636 9.48 17.67 -19.90
N ILE A 637 9.57 16.35 -20.05
CA ILE A 637 10.67 15.66 -20.74
C ILE A 637 10.10 14.82 -21.88
N GLY A 638 10.69 14.89 -23.08
CA GLY A 638 10.25 14.05 -24.22
C GLY A 638 10.65 14.56 -25.61
N GLY A 639 9.91 14.10 -26.62
CA GLY A 639 10.04 14.57 -28.00
C GLY A 639 9.66 16.04 -28.12
N LYS A 640 8.43 16.38 -27.74
CA LYS A 640 7.92 17.74 -27.65
C LYS A 640 6.89 17.87 -26.52
N ALA A 641 6.80 19.05 -25.93
CA ALA A 641 5.73 19.42 -25.01
C ALA A 641 4.68 20.28 -25.74
N TYR A 642 3.42 19.87 -25.68
CA TYR A 642 2.27 20.64 -26.14
C TYR A 642 1.43 21.03 -24.93
N THR A 643 1.16 22.33 -24.80
CA THR A 643 0.33 22.86 -23.72
C THR A 643 -0.74 23.77 -24.29
N LYS A 644 -1.98 23.56 -23.85
CA LYS A 644 -3.14 24.36 -24.21
C LYS A 644 -3.90 24.73 -22.94
N SER A 645 -4.27 26.00 -22.85
CA SER A 645 -5.13 26.52 -21.78
C SER A 645 -6.16 27.49 -22.33
N GLY A 646 -7.38 27.40 -21.81
CA GLY A 646 -8.42 28.40 -22.09
C GLY A 646 -8.19 29.71 -21.34
N HIS A 647 -7.65 29.66 -20.12
CA HIS A 647 -7.35 30.83 -19.29
C HIS A 647 -5.83 31.01 -19.14
N ASN A 648 -5.38 31.70 -18.09
CA ASN A 648 -3.96 31.93 -17.84
C ASN A 648 -3.15 30.62 -17.78
N THR A 649 -1.93 30.69 -18.28
CA THR A 649 -0.88 29.69 -18.05
C THR A 649 0.17 30.28 -17.13
N LEU A 650 0.44 29.63 -16.00
CA LEU A 650 1.55 29.95 -15.09
C LEU A 650 2.63 28.87 -15.21
N LEU A 651 3.87 29.32 -15.45
CA LEU A 651 5.07 28.51 -15.46
C LEU A 651 6.02 29.04 -14.38
N GLU A 652 6.01 28.40 -13.21
CA GLU A 652 6.89 28.75 -12.09
C GLU A 652 8.08 27.80 -12.06
N GLY A 653 9.25 28.30 -12.46
CA GLY A 653 10.48 27.53 -12.55
C GLY A 653 10.43 26.31 -13.47
N THR A 654 9.43 26.23 -14.35
CA THR A 654 9.19 25.04 -15.18
C THR A 654 10.37 24.76 -16.11
N VAL A 655 10.75 23.49 -16.22
CA VAL A 655 11.82 23.03 -17.11
C VAL A 655 11.23 22.25 -18.27
N PHE A 656 11.58 22.63 -19.50
CA PHE A 656 11.27 21.90 -20.72
C PHE A 656 12.54 21.22 -21.24
N ASP A 657 12.69 19.93 -21.01
CA ASP A 657 13.80 19.11 -21.52
C ASP A 657 13.31 18.27 -22.71
N THR A 658 13.14 18.94 -23.84
CA THR A 658 12.48 18.37 -25.03
C THR A 658 13.38 18.43 -26.25
N LEU A 659 13.25 17.45 -27.17
CA LEU A 659 14.03 17.44 -28.41
C LEU A 659 13.66 18.58 -29.36
N LYS A 660 12.43 19.07 -29.27
CA LYS A 660 11.90 20.17 -30.09
C LYS A 660 11.35 21.27 -29.18
N PRO A 661 11.37 22.56 -29.60
CA PRO A 661 10.78 23.64 -28.82
C PRO A 661 9.33 23.34 -28.40
N ALA A 662 9.01 23.67 -27.16
CA ALA A 662 7.66 23.52 -26.61
C ALA A 662 6.64 24.40 -27.36
N ASP A 663 5.41 23.90 -27.47
CA ASP A 663 4.28 24.59 -28.08
C ASP A 663 3.29 24.99 -26.99
N ILE A 664 3.24 26.29 -26.71
CA ILE A 664 2.48 26.86 -25.61
C ILE A 664 1.38 27.75 -26.18
N GLN A 665 0.14 27.30 -26.02
CA GLN A 665 -1.05 28.00 -26.50
C GLN A 665 -1.90 28.40 -25.30
N VAL A 666 -2.22 29.69 -25.22
CA VAL A 666 -2.92 30.32 -24.09
C VAL A 666 -4.12 31.07 -24.64
N GLY A 667 -5.26 30.99 -23.96
CA GLY A 667 -6.51 31.59 -24.44
C GLY A 667 -7.17 30.80 -25.57
N VAL A 668 -6.98 29.47 -25.62
CA VAL A 668 -7.50 28.60 -26.68
C VAL A 668 -8.40 27.48 -26.14
N GLY A 669 -9.28 26.93 -26.98
CA GLY A 669 -10.14 25.80 -26.61
C GLY A 669 -11.54 26.20 -26.12
N LYS A 670 -12.24 25.24 -25.51
CA LYS A 670 -13.69 25.31 -25.20
C LYS A 670 -14.08 26.47 -24.29
N TYR A 671 -13.23 26.81 -23.31
CA TYR A 671 -13.47 27.92 -22.37
C TYR A 671 -12.40 29.01 -22.51
N ALA A 672 -12.00 29.32 -23.75
CA ALA A 672 -11.03 30.36 -24.07
C ALA A 672 -11.45 31.73 -23.52
N SER A 673 -10.53 32.40 -22.82
CA SER A 673 -10.64 33.79 -22.39
C SER A 673 -9.74 34.69 -23.24
N LYS A 674 -10.29 35.82 -23.68
CA LYS A 674 -9.55 36.84 -24.45
C LYS A 674 -8.46 37.53 -23.64
N ASP A 675 -8.60 37.54 -22.31
CA ASP A 675 -7.67 38.18 -21.39
C ASP A 675 -6.63 37.19 -20.81
N ALA A 676 -6.56 35.97 -21.36
CA ALA A 676 -5.66 34.95 -20.89
C ALA A 676 -4.19 35.36 -21.06
N LYS A 677 -3.38 35.19 -20.01
CA LYS A 677 -1.96 35.57 -19.99
C LYS A 677 -1.05 34.36 -19.78
N LEU A 678 0.09 34.39 -20.45
CA LEU A 678 1.25 33.57 -20.09
C LEU A 678 2.05 34.29 -18.99
N ILE A 679 2.23 33.63 -17.85
CA ILE A 679 2.92 34.14 -16.68
C ILE A 679 4.15 33.27 -16.43
N LEU A 680 5.33 33.90 -16.45
CA LEU A 680 6.60 33.23 -16.16
C LEU A 680 7.10 33.73 -14.80
N ALA A 681 7.29 32.81 -13.85
CA ALA A 681 7.79 33.10 -12.52
C ALA A 681 9.09 32.32 -12.25
N PRO A 682 10.14 32.95 -11.69
CA PRO A 682 11.37 32.25 -11.34
C PRO A 682 11.22 31.43 -10.05
N ILE A 683 12.10 30.44 -9.86
CA ILE A 683 12.32 29.80 -8.57
C ILE A 683 13.17 30.72 -7.68
N ALA A 684 12.71 31.00 -6.46
CA ALA A 684 13.48 31.73 -5.47
C ALA A 684 14.18 30.75 -4.52
N LYS A 685 15.52 30.70 -4.55
CA LYS A 685 16.32 30.00 -3.52
C LYS A 685 16.61 30.95 -2.36
N GLN A 686 16.34 30.54 -1.13
CA GLN A 686 16.63 31.33 0.07
C GLN A 686 17.55 30.56 1.02
N ILE A 687 18.74 31.11 1.27
CA ILE A 687 19.71 30.58 2.24
C ILE A 687 19.89 31.62 3.35
N GLN A 688 19.64 31.22 4.60
CA GLN A 688 19.87 32.07 5.76
C GLN A 688 20.88 31.40 6.70
N ASN A 689 22.02 32.07 6.89
CA ASN A 689 23.04 31.72 7.87
C ASN A 689 22.97 32.76 8.99
N THR A 690 22.63 32.35 10.21
CA THR A 690 22.74 33.23 11.37
C THR A 690 23.75 32.66 12.35
N HIS A 691 24.83 33.42 12.54
CA HIS A 691 25.91 33.12 13.47
C HIS A 691 25.93 34.18 14.56
N SER A 692 25.43 33.86 15.75
CA SER A 692 25.50 34.77 16.89
C SER A 692 26.61 34.33 17.83
N GLN A 693 27.70 35.09 17.87
CA GLN A 693 28.71 35.00 18.93
C GLN A 693 28.61 36.25 19.80
N GLN A 694 28.08 36.12 21.02
CA GLN A 694 28.30 37.14 22.04
C GLN A 694 29.62 36.83 22.75
N LYS A 695 30.66 37.60 22.42
CA LYS A 695 31.91 37.65 23.17
C LYS A 695 32.01 39.03 23.81
N GLU A 696 31.81 39.13 25.12
CA GLU A 696 32.42 40.22 25.86
C GLU A 696 33.86 39.81 26.18
N SER A 697 34.81 40.46 25.52
CA SER A 697 36.23 40.39 25.84
C SER A 697 36.61 41.68 26.55
N THR A 698 36.62 41.67 27.88
CA THR A 698 37.18 42.78 28.67
C THR A 698 38.25 42.22 29.57
N VAL A 699 39.53 42.44 29.23
CA VAL A 699 40.61 42.26 30.21
C VAL A 699 41.78 43.24 30.02
N TRP A 700 42.03 43.99 31.11
CA TRP A 700 43.22 44.76 31.58
C TRP A 700 43.58 46.13 30.96
N GLN A 701 43.49 47.20 31.77
CA GLN A 701 44.62 47.74 32.56
C GLN A 701 44.21 48.95 33.41
N LYS A 702 44.63 48.98 34.68
CA LYS A 702 45.07 50.21 35.35
C LYS A 702 46.17 49.87 36.35
N GLN A 703 47.43 50.11 35.97
CA GLN A 703 48.46 50.45 36.94
C GLN A 703 48.33 51.95 37.18
N VAL A 704 48.37 52.39 38.44
CA VAL A 704 49.10 53.60 38.79
C VAL A 704 49.87 53.33 40.08
N SER A 705 51.11 53.79 40.02
CA SER A 705 52.22 53.77 40.98
C SER A 705 51.99 54.59 42.26
N SER A 706 52.87 54.28 43.23
CA SER A 706 53.14 54.82 44.57
C SER A 706 52.07 54.63 45.64
#